data_AF-A0A1G8QNG1-F1
#
_entry.id   AF-A0A1G8QNG1-F1
#
_cell.length_a   1.000
_cell.length_b   1.000
_cell.length_c   1.000
_cell.angle_alpha   90.00
_cell.angle_beta   90.00
_cell.angle_gamma   90.00
#
_symmetry.space_group_name_H-M   'P 1'
#
loop_
_entity.id
_entity.type
_entity.pdbx_description
1 polymer ?
#
loop_
_entity_poly.entity_id
_entity_poly.type
_entity_poly.pdbx_seq_one_letter_code
_entity_poly.pdbx_strand_id
1 'polypeptide(L)'
;MKKYLFHLLIVLLFSLIFTGSSLAKKNSNQAADLIFENGDVYKVDKDRSWAEAVAVKDGKIIYVGDNEGVAAFKGTDTKVTDLKGKMLMPGFVDSHNHAYLMAESLFWLSLNSYSTVEERQQAIKDYLEKNPGIKQLRGVGWDGVVSDAKARGLAPRELLDQVVSDIPAVFISNSHHSILVNSKALEIAGIDKNTPDPEGGTIERDPETGEPTGILHEFSAQNLVINALPQPDFTVEQYEEALLTWQEMANEYGITSAFVPVHYPTESLLKAFEALDNAGKLTVRYDLGLWADENKGTEQIKKFIEVRDKYQGKLYKVDTVKIFADGVGANKLVWDQDVLEKTVAALDKEGFRVYIHAIGNPEFFPSSNALDAFEYAAEINGKRDSRHVITHIDCIKEEDVARFKDLGVIPTPQPAWFGKDWYSDVSGQQLKNLNRLNSYFETGIPVASSSDFPSTDTFKRDMYPLTGIEVGITRLDPDTTTETDLNKVAWPKEKATLEEMISSYTINGANLIFAEDERGSIEVGKKADLVVLDKNLFEIPVTTIGEAKVLMTLFEGKEVFRHPTFINASYIKTLVEQFEEDGEFANHGAARSLQAQLDTVVHFEKREAAERGVKHMQRFNQLLDNHKKDGLISEDTYNTLKTHTDSLIKKWQ
;
A
#
# COMPACT_ATOMS: atom_id res chain seq x y z
N MET A 1 -25.63 56.85 -31.70
CA MET A 1 -24.77 56.05 -30.79
C MET A 1 -25.54 55.68 -29.52
N LYS A 2 -26.66 54.97 -29.64
CA LYS A 2 -27.60 54.68 -28.53
C LYS A 2 -28.30 53.31 -28.69
N LYS A 3 -27.59 52.31 -29.23
CA LYS A 3 -28.14 50.94 -29.41
C LYS A 3 -27.18 49.78 -29.08
N TYR A 4 -25.97 50.05 -28.58
CA TYR A 4 -24.98 49.00 -28.25
C TYR A 4 -24.61 48.91 -26.77
N LEU A 5 -25.32 49.61 -25.87
CA LEU A 5 -25.01 49.60 -24.43
C LEU A 5 -26.01 48.81 -23.57
N PHE A 6 -27.07 48.25 -24.16
CA PHE A 6 -28.12 47.54 -23.40
C PHE A 6 -28.02 46.01 -23.49
N HIS A 7 -27.17 45.48 -24.37
CA HIS A 7 -26.97 44.03 -24.52
C HIS A 7 -25.67 43.52 -23.86
N LEU A 8 -24.79 44.41 -23.41
CA LEU A 8 -23.57 44.02 -22.68
C LEU A 8 -23.78 43.83 -21.18
N LEU A 9 -24.91 44.29 -20.63
CA LEU A 9 -25.22 44.18 -19.19
C LEU A 9 -26.12 42.98 -18.83
N ILE A 10 -26.69 42.28 -19.82
CA ILE A 10 -27.56 41.10 -19.60
C ILE A 10 -26.80 39.78 -19.82
N VAL A 11 -25.67 39.81 -20.53
CA VAL A 11 -24.82 38.62 -20.76
C VAL A 11 -23.73 38.45 -19.68
N LEU A 12 -23.41 39.50 -18.92
CA LEU A 12 -22.43 39.48 -17.82
C LEU A 12 -23.04 39.25 -16.42
N LEU A 13 -24.34 38.99 -16.35
CA LEU A 13 -25.08 38.75 -15.10
C LEU A 13 -25.63 37.31 -14.99
N PHE A 14 -25.18 36.40 -15.86
CA PHE A 14 -25.60 34.99 -15.88
C PHE A 14 -24.45 33.98 -15.93
N SER A 15 -23.20 34.40 -15.68
CA SER A 15 -22.01 33.54 -15.79
C SER A 15 -21.18 33.42 -14.51
N LEU A 16 -21.69 33.87 -13.37
CA LEU A 16 -21.17 33.54 -12.05
C LEU A 16 -22.36 33.41 -11.10
N ILE A 17 -22.36 32.34 -10.29
CA ILE A 17 -23.42 31.94 -9.33
C ILE A 17 -24.56 31.16 -10.00
N PHE A 18 -24.86 29.96 -9.47
CA PHE A 18 -25.93 29.00 -9.84
C PHE A 18 -25.60 27.80 -10.77
N THR A 19 -24.55 27.03 -10.45
CA THR A 19 -24.58 25.58 -10.73
C THR A 19 -24.54 24.70 -9.47
N GLY A 20 -24.12 25.22 -8.31
CA GLY A 20 -24.21 24.50 -7.03
C GLY A 20 -25.63 24.47 -6.42
N SER A 21 -26.33 25.61 -6.40
CA SER A 21 -27.55 25.75 -5.59
C SER A 21 -28.81 25.09 -6.18
N SER A 22 -28.88 24.87 -7.50
CA SER A 22 -30.06 24.22 -8.12
C SER A 22 -30.04 22.70 -8.01
N LEU A 23 -28.85 22.09 -7.91
CA LEU A 23 -28.70 20.65 -7.61
C LEU A 23 -28.91 20.36 -6.13
N ALA A 24 -28.44 21.24 -5.23
CA ALA A 24 -28.69 21.14 -3.79
C ALA A 24 -30.19 21.06 -3.43
N LYS A 25 -31.05 21.77 -4.18
CA LYS A 25 -32.50 21.76 -3.95
C LYS A 25 -33.25 20.52 -4.46
N LYS A 26 -32.62 19.71 -5.33
CA LYS A 26 -33.27 18.52 -5.91
C LYS A 26 -33.01 17.24 -5.09
N ASN A 27 -31.96 17.24 -4.25
CA ASN A 27 -31.58 16.14 -3.36
C ASN A 27 -31.76 16.45 -1.86
N SER A 28 -32.37 17.57 -1.48
CA SER A 28 -32.55 18.02 -0.08
C SER A 28 -33.47 17.13 0.78
N ASN A 29 -33.86 15.95 0.31
CA ASN A 29 -34.65 14.98 1.06
C ASN A 29 -33.80 13.84 1.66
N GLN A 30 -32.48 13.82 1.44
CA GLN A 30 -31.61 12.76 1.97
C GLN A 30 -30.62 13.37 2.98
N ALA A 31 -30.90 13.15 4.27
CA ALA A 31 -29.95 13.45 5.33
C ALA A 31 -28.70 12.56 5.18
N ALA A 32 -27.52 13.16 5.35
CA ALA A 32 -26.24 12.46 5.32
C ALA A 32 -26.01 11.64 6.61
N ASP A 33 -25.22 10.58 6.51
CA ASP A 33 -24.73 9.85 7.68
C ASP A 33 -23.57 10.63 8.34
N LEU A 34 -22.72 11.23 7.50
CA LEU A 34 -21.52 11.94 7.90
C LEU A 34 -21.34 13.21 7.06
N ILE A 35 -20.96 14.29 7.72
CA ILE A 35 -20.56 15.56 7.09
C ILE A 35 -19.17 15.95 7.59
N PHE A 36 -18.30 16.34 6.66
CA PHE A 36 -17.09 17.10 6.92
C PHE A 36 -17.32 18.56 6.54
N GLU A 37 -16.95 19.49 7.42
CA GLU A 37 -17.07 20.93 7.19
C GLU A 37 -15.83 21.68 7.68
N ASN A 38 -15.69 22.92 7.21
CA ASN A 38 -14.56 23.82 7.48
C ASN A 38 -13.20 23.18 7.16
N GLY A 39 -13.09 22.43 6.07
CA GLY A 39 -11.83 21.79 5.66
C GLY A 39 -11.26 22.38 4.39
N ASP A 40 -9.98 22.08 4.13
CA ASP A 40 -9.35 22.29 2.84
C ASP A 40 -9.53 21.00 2.02
N VAL A 41 -10.63 20.90 1.28
CA VAL A 41 -10.99 19.67 0.54
C VAL A 41 -10.34 19.69 -0.83
N TYR A 42 -9.25 18.94 -1.01
CA TYR A 42 -8.61 18.76 -2.32
C TYR A 42 -9.25 17.58 -3.04
N LYS A 43 -9.96 17.86 -4.14
CA LYS A 43 -10.86 16.86 -4.75
C LYS A 43 -10.15 15.83 -5.63
N VAL A 44 -8.98 16.18 -6.18
CA VAL A 44 -8.30 15.36 -7.21
C VAL A 44 -9.23 15.05 -8.41
N ASP A 45 -10.16 15.96 -8.69
CA ASP A 45 -10.95 15.90 -9.91
C ASP A 45 -10.12 16.41 -11.10
N LYS A 46 -10.67 16.33 -12.31
CA LYS A 46 -9.98 16.74 -13.54
C LYS A 46 -9.43 18.17 -13.48
N ASP A 47 -10.14 19.06 -12.77
CA ASP A 47 -9.78 20.47 -12.63
C ASP A 47 -8.89 20.74 -11.41
N ARG A 48 -8.51 19.71 -10.65
CA ARG A 48 -7.68 19.78 -9.43
C ARG A 48 -8.21 20.82 -8.44
N SER A 49 -9.52 20.86 -8.29
CA SER A 49 -10.21 21.94 -7.62
C SER A 49 -10.46 21.67 -6.14
N TRP A 50 -10.76 22.74 -5.40
CA TRP A 50 -10.94 22.74 -3.95
C TRP A 50 -12.41 22.90 -3.54
N ALA A 51 -12.75 22.47 -2.34
CA ALA A 51 -14.03 22.68 -1.68
C ALA A 51 -13.83 22.86 -0.17
N GLU A 52 -14.92 23.13 0.57
CA GLU A 52 -14.86 23.35 2.03
C GLU A 52 -15.54 22.23 2.83
N ALA A 53 -16.45 21.48 2.19
CA ALA A 53 -17.31 20.51 2.85
C ALA A 53 -17.69 19.32 1.94
N VAL A 54 -17.92 18.17 2.58
CA VAL A 54 -18.33 16.90 1.96
C VAL A 54 -19.45 16.27 2.79
N ALA A 55 -20.48 15.74 2.13
CA ALA A 55 -21.51 14.93 2.79
C ALA A 55 -21.52 13.51 2.22
N VAL A 56 -21.65 12.52 3.11
CA VAL A 56 -21.60 11.08 2.81
C VAL A 56 -22.87 10.41 3.27
N LYS A 57 -23.42 9.52 2.43
CA LYS A 57 -24.60 8.71 2.71
C LYS A 57 -24.45 7.33 2.07
N ASP A 58 -24.71 6.27 2.82
CA ASP A 58 -24.64 4.88 2.35
C ASP A 58 -23.29 4.58 1.66
N GLY A 59 -22.22 5.12 2.25
CA GLY A 59 -20.84 4.98 1.77
C GLY A 59 -20.49 5.73 0.48
N LYS A 60 -21.37 6.61 0.00
CA LYS A 60 -21.14 7.45 -1.19
C LYS A 60 -21.15 8.93 -0.87
N ILE A 61 -20.39 9.69 -1.64
CA ILE A 61 -20.38 11.16 -1.57
C ILE A 61 -21.66 11.67 -2.23
N ILE A 62 -22.47 12.42 -1.49
CA ILE A 62 -23.72 13.01 -1.98
C ILE A 62 -23.66 14.53 -2.14
N TYR A 63 -22.63 15.17 -1.58
CA TYR A 63 -22.36 16.59 -1.74
C TYR A 63 -20.87 16.89 -1.61
N VAL A 64 -20.39 17.82 -2.42
CA VAL A 64 -19.06 18.44 -2.34
C VAL A 64 -19.22 19.92 -2.69
N GLY A 65 -18.80 20.81 -1.80
CA GLY A 65 -19.00 22.25 -2.02
C GLY A 65 -18.62 23.09 -0.81
N ASP A 66 -19.33 24.20 -0.61
CA ASP A 66 -19.12 25.13 0.50
C ASP A 66 -19.83 24.70 1.80
N ASN A 67 -19.44 25.34 2.91
CA ASN A 67 -20.02 25.11 4.24
C ASN A 67 -21.51 25.50 4.35
N GLU A 68 -21.96 26.48 3.54
CA GLU A 68 -23.36 26.89 3.55
C GLU A 68 -24.26 25.82 2.91
N GLY A 69 -23.85 25.28 1.77
CA GLY A 69 -24.62 24.30 1.03
C GLY A 69 -24.67 22.92 1.69
N VAL A 70 -23.61 22.51 2.41
CA VAL A 70 -23.62 21.22 3.13
C VAL A 70 -24.66 21.18 4.25
N ALA A 71 -25.06 22.35 4.79
CA ALA A 71 -26.07 22.44 5.85
C ALA A 71 -27.43 21.84 5.44
N ALA A 72 -27.76 21.82 4.14
CA ALA A 72 -28.99 21.22 3.63
C ALA A 72 -29.05 19.70 3.79
N PHE A 73 -27.92 19.04 4.04
CA PHE A 73 -27.79 17.60 4.21
C PHE A 73 -27.74 17.18 5.70
N LYS A 74 -27.73 18.13 6.64
CA LYS A 74 -27.72 17.86 8.08
C LYS A 74 -29.10 17.37 8.55
N GLY A 75 -29.17 16.16 9.07
CA GLY A 75 -30.32 15.57 9.76
C GLY A 75 -30.08 15.43 11.26
N THR A 76 -31.04 14.82 11.96
CA THR A 76 -30.95 14.56 13.41
C THR A 76 -29.84 13.59 13.78
N ASP A 77 -29.56 12.62 12.92
CA ASP A 77 -28.62 11.53 13.16
C ASP A 77 -27.29 11.73 12.40
N THR A 78 -27.14 12.86 11.71
CA THR A 78 -25.93 13.15 10.93
C THR A 78 -24.76 13.43 11.87
N LYS A 79 -23.69 12.66 11.74
CA LYS A 79 -22.41 12.92 12.42
C LYS A 79 -21.71 14.07 11.68
N VAL A 80 -21.30 15.11 12.40
CA VAL A 80 -20.61 16.27 11.81
C VAL A 80 -19.19 16.36 12.35
N THR A 81 -18.21 16.36 11.46
CA THR A 81 -16.79 16.52 11.75
C THR A 81 -16.33 17.90 11.26
N ASP A 82 -16.06 18.79 12.21
CA ASP A 82 -15.41 20.07 11.95
C ASP A 82 -13.91 19.84 11.74
N LEU A 83 -13.44 20.05 10.52
CA LEU A 83 -12.05 19.84 10.11
C LEU A 83 -11.11 20.96 10.59
N LYS A 84 -11.64 22.14 10.95
CA LYS A 84 -10.83 23.27 11.44
C LYS A 84 -9.63 23.60 10.55
N GLY A 85 -9.85 23.69 9.24
CA GLY A 85 -8.84 23.96 8.22
C GLY A 85 -7.91 22.78 7.91
N LYS A 86 -8.20 21.57 8.38
CA LYS A 86 -7.45 20.37 7.99
C LYS A 86 -7.76 19.98 6.56
N MET A 87 -6.78 19.36 5.92
CA MET A 87 -6.93 18.89 4.55
C MET A 87 -7.70 17.58 4.51
N LEU A 88 -8.67 17.51 3.60
CA LEU A 88 -9.41 16.29 3.26
C LEU A 88 -9.12 15.95 1.79
N MET A 89 -8.77 14.71 1.50
CA MET A 89 -8.48 14.25 0.14
C MET A 89 -8.92 12.78 -0.04
N PRO A 90 -8.94 12.24 -1.26
CA PRO A 90 -9.23 10.82 -1.48
C PRO A 90 -8.25 9.93 -0.73
N GLY A 91 -8.73 8.76 -0.30
CA GLY A 91 -7.86 7.71 0.24
C GLY A 91 -6.82 7.26 -0.77
N PHE A 92 -5.65 6.88 -0.28
CA PHE A 92 -4.53 6.48 -1.12
C PHE A 92 -4.76 5.10 -1.75
N VAL A 93 -4.13 4.90 -2.90
CA VAL A 93 -4.04 3.65 -3.63
C VAL A 93 -2.56 3.28 -3.72
N ASP A 94 -2.18 2.17 -3.11
CA ASP A 94 -0.84 1.62 -3.27
C ASP A 94 -0.80 0.67 -4.47
N SER A 95 -0.18 1.12 -5.56
CA SER A 95 -0.28 0.46 -6.88
C SER A 95 0.66 -0.72 -7.07
N HIS A 96 1.44 -1.07 -6.03
CA HIS A 96 2.33 -2.24 -5.98
C HIS A 96 2.78 -2.48 -4.54
N ASN A 97 2.36 -3.59 -3.94
CA ASN A 97 2.90 -4.07 -2.67
C ASN A 97 2.72 -5.58 -2.54
N HIS A 98 3.22 -6.14 -1.45
CA HIS A 98 3.10 -7.54 -1.12
C HIS A 98 2.47 -7.72 0.26
N ALA A 99 1.26 -7.16 0.46
CA ALA A 99 0.51 -7.21 1.73
C ALA A 99 0.52 -8.60 2.41
N TYR A 100 0.41 -9.68 1.63
CA TYR A 100 0.41 -11.05 2.14
C TYR A 100 1.72 -11.48 2.82
N LEU A 101 2.85 -10.81 2.51
CA LEU A 101 4.16 -11.07 3.13
C LEU A 101 4.22 -10.57 4.59
N MET A 102 3.18 -9.89 5.08
CA MET A 102 3.00 -9.72 6.53
C MET A 102 3.01 -11.07 7.26
N ALA A 103 2.59 -12.16 6.61
CA ALA A 103 2.69 -13.51 7.17
C ALA A 103 4.13 -13.91 7.51
N GLU A 104 5.10 -13.52 6.67
CA GLU A 104 6.52 -13.78 6.95
C GLU A 104 6.98 -12.97 8.17
N SER A 105 6.57 -11.71 8.29
CA SER A 105 6.91 -10.86 9.43
C SER A 105 6.32 -11.37 10.76
N LEU A 106 5.14 -11.98 10.72
CA LEU A 106 4.46 -12.50 11.92
C LEU A 106 4.96 -13.89 12.33
N PHE A 107 5.22 -14.78 11.37
CA PHE A 107 5.40 -16.20 11.67
C PHE A 107 6.81 -16.72 11.40
N TRP A 108 7.63 -16.04 10.60
CA TRP A 108 9.00 -16.45 10.33
C TRP A 108 10.03 -15.69 11.16
N LEU A 109 11.25 -16.24 11.26
CA LEU A 109 12.35 -15.58 11.95
C LEU A 109 13.02 -14.54 11.03
N SER A 110 13.02 -13.27 11.43
CA SER A 110 13.82 -12.24 10.76
C SER A 110 15.24 -12.18 11.34
N LEU A 111 16.25 -12.24 10.48
CA LEU A 111 17.65 -12.06 10.84
C LEU A 111 18.12 -10.59 10.70
N ASN A 112 17.32 -9.71 10.12
CA ASN A 112 17.66 -8.29 9.91
C ASN A 112 17.89 -7.53 11.22
N SER A 113 17.23 -7.95 12.30
CA SER A 113 17.34 -7.32 13.63
C SER A 113 18.66 -7.62 14.35
N TYR A 114 19.53 -8.45 13.79
CA TYR A 114 20.75 -8.92 14.44
C TYR A 114 21.99 -8.57 13.61
N SER A 115 23.02 -8.05 14.27
CA SER A 115 24.19 -7.47 13.58
C SER A 115 25.36 -8.45 13.49
N THR A 116 25.42 -9.44 14.38
CA THR A 116 26.54 -10.40 14.45
C THR A 116 26.10 -11.84 14.19
N VAL A 117 27.05 -12.69 13.79
CA VAL A 117 26.83 -14.14 13.64
C VAL A 117 26.29 -14.75 14.93
N GLU A 118 26.90 -14.42 16.07
CA GLU A 118 26.51 -14.97 17.37
C GLU A 118 25.07 -14.60 17.75
N GLU A 119 24.66 -13.35 17.50
CA GLU A 119 23.28 -12.90 17.74
C GLU A 119 22.29 -13.64 16.82
N ARG A 120 22.59 -13.78 15.53
CA ARG A 120 21.74 -14.53 14.59
C ARG A 120 21.62 -16.01 14.98
N GLN A 121 22.75 -16.62 15.35
CA GLN A 121 22.80 -18.00 15.84
C GLN A 121 22.01 -18.20 17.13
N GLN A 122 22.06 -17.24 18.06
CA GLN A 122 21.25 -17.29 19.26
C GLN A 122 19.76 -17.11 18.96
N ALA A 123 19.40 -16.19 18.06
CA ALA A 123 18.02 -15.99 17.63
C ALA A 123 17.41 -17.25 17.01
N ILE A 124 18.18 -17.98 16.18
CA ILE A 124 17.78 -19.28 15.63
C ILE A 124 17.52 -20.29 16.76
N LYS A 125 18.43 -20.40 17.75
CA LYS A 125 18.25 -21.31 18.89
C LYS A 125 17.00 -20.95 19.71
N ASP A 126 16.83 -19.68 20.05
CA ASP A 126 15.68 -19.19 20.81
C ASP A 126 14.36 -19.46 20.08
N TYR A 127 14.36 -19.30 18.75
CA TYR A 127 13.20 -19.61 17.91
C TYR A 127 12.88 -21.10 17.92
N LEU A 128 13.88 -21.97 17.80
CA LEU A 128 13.72 -23.43 17.86
C LEU A 128 13.22 -23.91 19.23
N GLU A 129 13.72 -23.32 20.32
CA GLU A 129 13.28 -23.63 21.69
C GLU A 129 11.82 -23.23 21.95
N LYS A 130 11.38 -22.08 21.42
CA LYS A 130 9.99 -21.61 21.52
C LYS A 130 9.02 -22.42 20.67
N ASN A 131 9.52 -23.09 19.63
CA ASN A 131 8.71 -23.85 18.68
C ASN A 131 9.14 -25.33 18.64
N PRO A 132 8.93 -26.09 19.73
CA PRO A 132 9.35 -27.49 19.79
C PRO A 132 8.60 -28.33 18.76
N GLY A 133 9.34 -29.07 17.92
CA GLY A 133 8.78 -30.02 16.97
C GLY A 133 8.54 -29.47 15.55
N ILE A 134 8.96 -28.23 15.25
CA ILE A 134 8.96 -27.73 13.87
C ILE A 134 9.73 -28.67 12.94
N LYS A 135 9.28 -28.77 11.69
CA LYS A 135 9.86 -29.69 10.68
C LYS A 135 10.77 -29.00 9.68
N GLN A 136 10.70 -27.68 9.62
CA GLN A 136 11.53 -26.82 8.80
C GLN A 136 11.63 -25.47 9.50
N LEU A 137 12.75 -24.78 9.29
CA LEU A 137 12.95 -23.41 9.73
C LEU A 137 12.82 -22.48 8.51
N ARG A 138 11.95 -21.46 8.63
CA ARG A 138 11.77 -20.41 7.64
C ARG A 138 12.15 -19.05 8.25
N GLY A 139 12.74 -18.19 7.44
CA GLY A 139 13.16 -16.87 7.85
C GLY A 139 13.46 -15.90 6.71
N VAL A 140 13.81 -14.68 7.06
CA VAL A 140 14.18 -13.61 6.14
C VAL A 140 15.46 -12.90 6.59
N GLY A 141 16.10 -12.13 5.71
CA GLY A 141 17.16 -11.18 6.06
C GLY A 141 18.55 -11.78 6.20
N TRP A 142 18.93 -12.71 5.33
CA TRP A 142 20.25 -13.36 5.38
C TRP A 142 21.37 -12.56 4.69
N ASP A 143 21.10 -11.41 4.07
CA ASP A 143 22.06 -10.68 3.22
C ASP A 143 23.42 -10.44 3.91
N GLY A 144 23.43 -10.12 5.21
CA GLY A 144 24.67 -9.92 5.99
C GLY A 144 25.47 -11.20 6.30
N VAL A 145 24.88 -12.38 6.11
CA VAL A 145 25.49 -13.69 6.43
C VAL A 145 26.64 -14.00 5.46
N VAL A 146 26.61 -13.50 4.22
CA VAL A 146 27.66 -13.76 3.21
C VAL A 146 29.01 -13.21 3.66
N SER A 147 29.04 -11.94 4.08
CA SER A 147 30.26 -11.29 4.56
C SER A 147 30.83 -11.99 5.79
N ASP A 148 29.94 -12.44 6.67
CA ASP A 148 30.31 -13.13 7.89
C ASP A 148 30.91 -14.52 7.64
N ALA A 149 30.32 -15.29 6.72
CA ALA A 149 30.83 -16.59 6.30
C ALA A 149 32.23 -16.44 5.69
N LYS A 150 32.39 -15.48 4.78
CA LYS A 150 33.66 -15.15 4.14
C LYS A 150 34.73 -14.76 5.17
N ALA A 151 34.41 -13.93 6.16
CA ALA A 151 35.34 -13.53 7.20
C ALA A 151 35.83 -14.71 8.08
N ARG A 152 35.08 -15.82 8.09
CA ARG A 152 35.40 -17.05 8.84
C ARG A 152 35.99 -18.16 7.98
N GLY A 153 36.13 -17.94 6.67
CA GLY A 153 36.59 -18.97 5.73
C GLY A 153 35.62 -20.13 5.60
N LEU A 154 34.31 -19.85 5.70
CA LEU A 154 33.23 -20.82 5.59
C LEU A 154 32.37 -20.52 4.37
N ALA A 155 31.70 -21.56 3.85
CA ALA A 155 30.57 -21.36 2.96
C ALA A 155 29.36 -20.81 3.76
N PRO A 156 28.53 -19.93 3.18
CA PRO A 156 27.33 -19.39 3.81
C PRO A 156 26.44 -20.44 4.52
N ARG A 157 26.17 -21.59 3.89
CA ARG A 157 25.36 -22.68 4.50
C ARG A 157 25.92 -23.21 5.81
N GLU A 158 27.24 -23.21 5.98
CA GLU A 158 27.90 -23.79 7.15
C GLU A 158 27.60 -22.97 8.41
N LEU A 159 27.29 -21.67 8.30
CA LEU A 159 26.84 -20.86 9.44
C LEU A 159 25.48 -21.31 9.97
N LEU A 160 24.59 -21.77 9.09
CA LEU A 160 23.31 -22.37 9.47
C LEU A 160 23.52 -23.77 10.06
N ASP A 161 24.35 -24.59 9.42
CA ASP A 161 24.62 -25.97 9.87
C ASP A 161 25.19 -26.04 11.30
N GLN A 162 25.93 -25.01 11.74
CA GLN A 162 26.46 -24.89 13.10
C GLN A 162 25.37 -24.78 14.18
N VAL A 163 24.15 -24.36 13.83
CA VAL A 163 23.03 -24.18 14.77
C VAL A 163 21.79 -25.00 14.45
N VAL A 164 21.59 -25.36 13.19
CA VAL A 164 20.46 -26.17 12.72
C VAL A 164 20.91 -27.04 11.55
N SER A 165 21.10 -28.33 11.81
CA SER A 165 21.58 -29.32 10.81
C SER A 165 20.68 -30.54 10.66
N ASP A 166 19.71 -30.71 11.55
CA ASP A 166 18.79 -31.85 11.59
C ASP A 166 17.51 -31.61 10.78
N ILE A 167 17.08 -30.35 10.65
CA ILE A 167 15.94 -29.92 9.83
C ILE A 167 16.38 -28.96 8.72
N PRO A 168 15.66 -28.89 7.59
CA PRO A 168 15.93 -27.90 6.54
C PRO A 168 15.68 -26.49 7.06
N ALA A 169 16.64 -25.59 6.82
CA ALA A 169 16.52 -24.17 7.09
C ALA A 169 16.62 -23.38 5.78
N VAL A 170 15.68 -22.46 5.57
CA VAL A 170 15.59 -21.60 4.38
C VAL A 170 15.34 -20.17 4.83
N PHE A 171 16.24 -19.26 4.45
CA PHE A 171 16.10 -17.83 4.67
C PHE A 171 16.02 -17.10 3.33
N ILE A 172 15.05 -16.21 3.17
CA ILE A 172 14.87 -15.39 1.95
C ILE A 172 15.63 -14.05 2.10
N SER A 173 16.20 -13.54 1.02
CA SER A 173 16.91 -12.24 1.01
C SER A 173 15.91 -11.09 1.13
N ASN A 174 16.38 -9.90 1.50
CA ASN A 174 15.52 -8.70 1.57
C ASN A 174 14.93 -8.31 0.21
N SER A 175 15.56 -8.70 -0.89
CA SER A 175 15.02 -8.54 -2.25
C SER A 175 14.00 -9.61 -2.64
N HIS A 176 13.86 -10.71 -1.89
CA HIS A 176 13.10 -11.91 -2.26
C HIS A 176 13.58 -12.64 -3.54
N HIS A 177 14.64 -12.16 -4.20
CA HIS A 177 15.21 -12.78 -5.39
C HIS A 177 16.26 -13.86 -5.08
N SER A 178 16.58 -14.14 -3.82
CA SER A 178 17.52 -15.22 -3.47
C SER A 178 17.22 -15.86 -2.12
N ILE A 179 17.62 -17.12 -1.95
CA ILE A 179 17.55 -17.83 -0.67
C ILE A 179 18.92 -18.31 -0.22
N LEU A 180 19.14 -18.32 1.09
CA LEU A 180 20.20 -19.07 1.75
C LEU A 180 19.60 -20.29 2.45
N VAL A 181 20.17 -21.45 2.18
CA VAL A 181 19.71 -22.73 2.74
C VAL A 181 20.85 -23.49 3.39
N ASN A 182 20.52 -24.29 4.41
CA ASN A 182 21.49 -25.17 5.07
C ASN A 182 21.74 -26.46 4.27
N SER A 183 22.70 -27.27 4.70
CA SER A 183 23.04 -28.53 4.03
C SER A 183 21.87 -29.51 3.97
N LYS A 184 21.01 -29.51 5.02
CA LYS A 184 19.86 -30.41 5.08
C LYS A 184 18.81 -30.10 4.00
N ALA A 185 18.58 -28.82 3.72
CA ALA A 185 17.68 -28.41 2.65
C ALA A 185 18.18 -28.80 1.26
N LEU A 186 19.49 -28.65 0.98
CA LEU A 186 20.10 -29.11 -0.27
C LEU A 186 19.99 -30.64 -0.43
N GLU A 187 20.24 -31.41 0.64
CA GLU A 187 20.10 -32.86 0.64
C GLU A 187 18.68 -33.30 0.28
N ILE A 188 17.67 -32.68 0.90
CA ILE A 188 16.25 -33.00 0.63
C ILE A 188 15.87 -32.65 -0.81
N ALA A 189 16.38 -31.53 -1.33
CA ALA A 189 16.16 -31.12 -2.71
C ALA A 189 16.97 -31.94 -3.73
N GLY A 190 17.91 -32.78 -3.28
CA GLY A 190 18.80 -33.55 -4.14
C GLY A 190 19.81 -32.67 -4.91
N ILE A 191 20.16 -31.50 -4.38
CA ILE A 191 21.10 -30.56 -5.00
C ILE A 191 22.52 -30.90 -4.56
N ASP A 192 23.39 -31.11 -5.55
CA ASP A 192 24.82 -31.36 -5.40
C ASP A 192 25.65 -30.55 -6.40
N LYS A 193 26.97 -30.74 -6.39
CA LYS A 193 27.90 -30.07 -7.33
C LYS A 193 27.64 -30.34 -8.82
N ASN A 194 26.92 -31.41 -9.16
CA ASN A 194 26.64 -31.81 -10.54
C ASN A 194 25.24 -31.39 -11.00
N THR A 195 24.41 -30.89 -10.08
CA THR A 195 23.08 -30.36 -10.41
C THR A 195 23.26 -29.18 -11.35
N PRO A 196 22.62 -29.14 -12.53
CA PRO A 196 22.72 -27.99 -13.43
C PRO A 196 21.92 -26.81 -12.89
N ASP A 197 22.28 -25.59 -13.30
CA ASP A 197 21.45 -24.42 -13.04
C ASP A 197 20.15 -24.49 -13.88
N PRO A 198 18.98 -24.16 -13.30
CA PRO A 198 17.75 -24.07 -14.06
C PRO A 198 17.76 -22.83 -14.97
N GLU A 199 16.93 -22.84 -16.01
CA GLU A 199 16.75 -21.65 -16.85
C GLU A 199 16.25 -20.46 -16.01
N GLY A 200 16.79 -19.26 -16.27
CA GLY A 200 16.51 -18.05 -15.48
C GLY A 200 17.26 -17.95 -14.14
N GLY A 201 17.61 -19.07 -13.49
CA GLY A 201 18.19 -19.10 -12.14
C GLY A 201 19.63 -19.58 -12.07
N THR A 202 20.23 -19.47 -10.89
CA THR A 202 21.62 -19.90 -10.64
C THR A 202 21.75 -20.52 -9.26
N ILE A 203 22.43 -21.67 -9.15
CA ILE A 203 22.87 -22.22 -7.86
C ILE A 203 24.30 -21.72 -7.61
N GLU A 204 24.50 -20.95 -6.56
CA GLU A 204 25.85 -20.46 -6.23
C GLU A 204 26.74 -21.63 -5.77
N ARG A 205 27.93 -21.73 -6.35
CA ARG A 205 28.92 -22.78 -6.05
C ARG A 205 30.24 -22.17 -5.67
N ASP A 206 30.92 -22.82 -4.74
CA ASP A 206 32.28 -22.48 -4.37
C ASP A 206 33.21 -22.73 -5.58
N PRO A 207 34.04 -21.73 -5.99
CA PRO A 207 34.83 -21.83 -7.21
C PRO A 207 35.98 -22.83 -7.13
N GLU A 208 36.43 -23.22 -5.92
CA GLU A 208 37.53 -24.17 -5.75
C GLU A 208 37.03 -25.62 -5.71
N THR A 209 35.91 -25.86 -5.04
CA THR A 209 35.37 -27.20 -4.78
C THR A 209 34.23 -27.59 -5.70
N GLY A 210 33.52 -26.61 -6.26
CA GLY A 210 32.28 -26.79 -7.02
C GLY A 210 31.06 -27.16 -6.16
N GLU A 211 31.22 -27.26 -4.83
CA GLU A 211 30.11 -27.58 -3.94
C GLU A 211 29.15 -26.37 -3.82
N PRO A 212 27.82 -26.59 -3.74
CA PRO A 212 26.87 -25.50 -3.53
C PRO A 212 27.16 -24.75 -2.22
N THR A 213 27.11 -23.42 -2.27
CA THR A 213 27.34 -22.56 -1.09
C THR A 213 26.12 -22.47 -0.17
N GLY A 214 24.96 -22.90 -0.67
CA GLY A 214 23.65 -22.75 -0.04
C GLY A 214 22.86 -21.56 -0.59
N ILE A 215 23.42 -20.75 -1.48
CA ILE A 215 22.72 -19.61 -2.07
C ILE A 215 22.12 -20.01 -3.43
N LEU A 216 20.83 -19.70 -3.62
CA LEU A 216 20.11 -19.92 -4.88
C LEU A 216 19.47 -18.61 -5.34
N HIS A 217 19.76 -18.21 -6.58
CA HIS A 217 19.31 -16.96 -7.18
C HIS A 217 18.18 -17.19 -8.18
N GLU A 218 17.19 -16.29 -8.13
CA GLU A 218 15.94 -16.28 -8.91
C GLU A 218 14.99 -17.45 -8.62
N PHE A 219 13.72 -17.23 -8.94
CA PHE A 219 12.61 -18.13 -8.57
C PHE A 219 12.82 -19.56 -9.05
N SER A 220 13.30 -19.78 -10.27
CA SER A 220 13.51 -21.13 -10.80
C SER A 220 14.53 -21.95 -9.99
N ALA A 221 15.58 -21.32 -9.44
CA ALA A 221 16.54 -21.99 -8.56
C ALA A 221 15.98 -22.16 -7.14
N GLN A 222 15.36 -21.12 -6.57
CA GLN A 222 14.71 -21.21 -5.24
C GLN A 222 13.71 -22.37 -5.20
N ASN A 223 12.91 -22.51 -6.26
CA ASN A 223 11.86 -23.52 -6.39
C ASN A 223 12.38 -24.96 -6.39
N LEU A 224 13.66 -25.21 -6.70
CA LEU A 224 14.26 -26.54 -6.52
C LEU A 224 14.22 -26.97 -5.05
N VAL A 225 14.45 -26.03 -4.13
CA VAL A 225 14.39 -26.28 -2.68
C VAL A 225 12.95 -26.15 -2.17
N ILE A 226 12.27 -25.05 -2.45
CA ILE A 226 10.94 -24.75 -1.87
C ILE A 226 9.92 -25.86 -2.17
N ASN A 227 9.93 -26.42 -3.39
CA ASN A 227 9.03 -27.51 -3.78
C ASN A 227 9.36 -28.86 -3.16
N ALA A 228 10.59 -29.06 -2.69
CA ALA A 228 11.02 -30.30 -2.03
C ALA A 228 10.65 -30.33 -0.53
N LEU A 229 10.20 -29.19 0.01
CA LEU A 229 9.89 -29.02 1.43
C LEU A 229 8.35 -29.03 1.68
N PRO A 230 7.91 -29.23 2.94
CA PRO A 230 6.49 -29.13 3.30
C PRO A 230 5.86 -27.79 2.85
N GLN A 231 4.71 -27.88 2.17
CA GLN A 231 3.93 -26.75 1.64
C GLN A 231 2.42 -26.91 1.98
N PRO A 232 1.64 -25.81 2.05
CA PRO A 232 2.08 -24.41 1.97
C PRO A 232 2.79 -23.96 3.26
N ASP A 233 3.59 -22.91 3.17
CA ASP A 233 4.29 -22.36 4.33
C ASP A 233 3.34 -21.70 5.37
N PHE A 234 2.14 -21.29 4.96
CA PHE A 234 1.13 -20.68 5.83
C PHE A 234 -0.26 -21.27 5.63
N THR A 235 -1.00 -21.42 6.74
CA THR A 235 -2.42 -21.83 6.72
C THR A 235 -3.34 -20.68 6.27
N VAL A 236 -4.62 -20.98 6.07
CA VAL A 236 -5.63 -19.96 5.77
C VAL A 236 -5.72 -18.95 6.90
N GLU A 237 -5.79 -19.42 8.15
CA GLU A 237 -5.93 -18.60 9.35
C GLU A 237 -4.73 -17.68 9.57
N GLN A 238 -3.52 -18.16 9.27
CA GLN A 238 -2.30 -17.33 9.32
C GLN A 238 -2.33 -16.22 8.27
N TYR A 239 -2.80 -16.50 7.06
CA TYR A 239 -3.00 -15.46 6.06
C TYR A 239 -4.13 -14.49 6.45
N GLU A 240 -5.21 -14.96 7.07
CA GLU A 240 -6.25 -14.07 7.60
C GLU A 240 -5.67 -13.09 8.63
N GLU A 241 -4.90 -13.58 9.59
CA GLU A 241 -4.22 -12.75 10.60
C GLU A 241 -3.26 -11.75 9.93
N ALA A 242 -2.42 -12.21 9.00
CA ALA A 242 -1.49 -11.34 8.29
C ALA A 242 -2.18 -10.22 7.49
N LEU A 243 -3.26 -10.53 6.77
CA LEU A 243 -4.01 -9.55 5.99
C LEU A 243 -4.72 -8.54 6.90
N LEU A 244 -5.25 -8.99 8.04
CA LEU A 244 -5.85 -8.11 9.06
C LEU A 244 -4.81 -7.17 9.67
N THR A 245 -3.62 -7.68 10.02
CA THR A 245 -2.52 -6.86 10.55
C THR A 245 -2.01 -5.86 9.50
N TRP A 246 -1.83 -6.29 8.25
CA TRP A 246 -1.38 -5.37 7.20
C TRP A 246 -2.40 -4.28 6.91
N GLN A 247 -3.71 -4.60 6.86
CA GLN A 247 -4.71 -3.57 6.58
C GLN A 247 -4.85 -2.56 7.72
N GLU A 248 -4.58 -2.93 8.97
CA GLU A 248 -4.54 -1.98 10.10
C GLU A 248 -3.47 -0.90 9.86
N MET A 249 -2.26 -1.33 9.46
CA MET A 249 -1.18 -0.42 9.06
C MET A 249 -1.54 0.39 7.81
N ALA A 250 -2.15 -0.24 6.80
CA ALA A 250 -2.61 0.45 5.59
C ALA A 250 -3.65 1.54 5.93
N ASN A 251 -4.60 1.25 6.80
CA ASN A 251 -5.60 2.21 7.27
C ASN A 251 -4.97 3.38 8.03
N GLU A 252 -3.96 3.13 8.86
CA GLU A 252 -3.17 4.19 9.52
C GLU A 252 -2.50 5.12 8.51
N TYR A 253 -2.01 4.56 7.40
CA TYR A 253 -1.38 5.32 6.31
C TYR A 253 -2.35 5.89 5.28
N GLY A 254 -3.66 5.72 5.50
CA GLY A 254 -4.68 6.26 4.61
C GLY A 254 -4.88 5.47 3.31
N ILE A 255 -4.33 4.27 3.22
CA ILE A 255 -4.45 3.39 2.04
C ILE A 255 -5.80 2.68 2.10
N THR A 256 -6.58 2.82 1.04
CA THR A 256 -7.92 2.21 0.90
C THR A 256 -8.01 1.20 -0.23
N SER A 257 -6.96 1.13 -1.06
CA SER A 257 -6.84 0.18 -2.17
C SER A 257 -5.39 -0.23 -2.38
N ALA A 258 -5.19 -1.47 -2.80
CA ALA A 258 -3.89 -2.05 -3.04
C ALA A 258 -3.89 -2.94 -4.27
N PHE A 259 -2.85 -2.82 -5.10
CA PHE A 259 -2.48 -3.84 -6.06
C PHE A 259 -1.40 -4.74 -5.47
N VAL A 260 -1.64 -6.04 -5.44
CA VAL A 260 -0.85 -7.04 -4.74
C VAL A 260 -0.35 -8.11 -5.72
N PRO A 261 0.81 -7.92 -6.37
CA PRO A 261 1.49 -9.01 -7.05
C PRO A 261 1.85 -10.11 -6.05
N VAL A 262 1.43 -11.34 -6.34
CA VAL A 262 1.64 -12.50 -5.47
C VAL A 262 2.72 -13.38 -6.10
N HIS A 263 3.89 -13.46 -5.47
CA HIS A 263 5.02 -14.28 -5.94
C HIS A 263 4.68 -15.77 -5.91
N TYR A 264 4.05 -16.23 -4.83
CA TYR A 264 3.68 -17.62 -4.63
C TYR A 264 2.16 -17.72 -4.37
N PRO A 265 1.33 -17.72 -5.42
CA PRO A 265 -0.11 -17.78 -5.27
C PRO A 265 -0.52 -19.17 -4.75
N THR A 266 -0.76 -19.25 -3.45
CA THR A 266 -1.23 -20.47 -2.78
C THR A 266 -2.76 -20.49 -2.68
N GLU A 267 -3.34 -21.69 -2.65
CA GLU A 267 -4.79 -21.82 -2.41
C GLU A 267 -5.17 -21.32 -1.01
N SER A 268 -4.28 -21.42 -0.01
CA SER A 268 -4.54 -20.92 1.34
C SER A 268 -4.67 -19.39 1.37
N LEU A 269 -3.83 -18.66 0.64
CA LEU A 269 -3.94 -17.20 0.52
C LEU A 269 -5.27 -16.78 -0.13
N LEU A 270 -5.63 -17.40 -1.24
CA LEU A 270 -6.88 -17.07 -1.96
C LEU A 270 -8.12 -17.39 -1.11
N LYS A 271 -8.09 -18.49 -0.35
CA LYS A 271 -9.14 -18.83 0.62
C LYS A 271 -9.22 -17.84 1.78
N ALA A 272 -8.10 -17.27 2.23
CA ALA A 272 -8.10 -16.25 3.28
C ALA A 272 -8.78 -14.96 2.80
N PHE A 273 -8.48 -14.50 1.58
CA PHE A 273 -9.21 -13.38 0.96
C PHE A 273 -10.71 -13.66 0.84
N GLU A 274 -11.08 -14.84 0.34
CA GLU A 274 -12.48 -15.26 0.25
C GLU A 274 -13.19 -15.27 1.62
N ALA A 275 -12.54 -15.82 2.65
CA ALA A 275 -13.09 -15.90 4.00
C ALA A 275 -13.29 -14.50 4.62
N LEU A 276 -12.27 -13.63 4.54
CA LEU A 276 -12.34 -12.27 5.07
C LEU A 276 -13.38 -11.40 4.35
N ASP A 277 -13.46 -11.51 3.02
CA ASP A 277 -14.44 -10.77 2.22
C ASP A 277 -15.88 -11.23 2.51
N ASN A 278 -16.11 -12.54 2.59
CA ASN A 278 -17.41 -13.10 2.97
C ASN A 278 -17.82 -12.71 4.39
N ALA A 279 -16.85 -12.63 5.31
CA ALA A 279 -17.07 -12.15 6.68
C ALA A 279 -17.21 -10.63 6.79
N GLY A 280 -16.98 -9.87 5.71
CA GLY A 280 -17.04 -8.41 5.71
C GLY A 280 -15.94 -7.75 6.55
N LYS A 281 -14.79 -8.42 6.70
CA LYS A 281 -13.65 -7.98 7.55
C LYS A 281 -12.59 -7.17 6.79
N LEU A 282 -12.64 -7.12 5.46
CA LEU A 282 -11.71 -6.33 4.67
C LEU A 282 -12.06 -4.84 4.76
N THR A 283 -11.03 -4.03 5.04
CA THR A 283 -11.10 -2.55 5.11
C THR A 283 -10.25 -1.86 4.05
N VAL A 284 -9.65 -2.66 3.16
CA VAL A 284 -8.91 -2.25 1.96
C VAL A 284 -9.44 -3.08 0.79
N ARG A 285 -9.43 -2.53 -0.43
CA ARG A 285 -9.72 -3.31 -1.65
C ARG A 285 -8.44 -3.81 -2.30
N TYR A 286 -8.43 -5.08 -2.68
CA TYR A 286 -7.25 -5.79 -3.18
C TYR A 286 -7.40 -6.21 -4.63
N ASP A 287 -6.37 -5.99 -5.42
CA ASP A 287 -6.28 -6.46 -6.79
C ASP A 287 -5.05 -7.36 -6.91
N LEU A 288 -5.28 -8.68 -7.06
CA LEU A 288 -4.24 -9.69 -6.93
C LEU A 288 -3.65 -10.05 -8.30
N GLY A 289 -2.34 -9.97 -8.41
CA GLY A 289 -1.58 -10.43 -9.58
C GLY A 289 -1.03 -11.84 -9.37
N LEU A 290 -1.46 -12.81 -10.17
CA LEU A 290 -0.91 -14.17 -10.13
C LEU A 290 0.45 -14.22 -10.83
N TRP A 291 1.49 -14.71 -10.17
CA TRP A 291 2.80 -14.89 -10.82
C TRP A 291 2.74 -15.91 -11.96
N ALA A 292 3.40 -15.57 -13.07
CA ALA A 292 3.65 -16.47 -14.19
C ALA A 292 5.09 -16.99 -14.18
N ASP A 293 5.18 -18.31 -14.30
CA ASP A 293 6.43 -19.07 -14.35
C ASP A 293 7.01 -18.99 -15.77
N GLU A 294 8.22 -18.46 -15.86
CA GLU A 294 8.97 -18.28 -17.11
C GLU A 294 9.17 -19.56 -17.91
N ASN A 295 9.21 -20.71 -17.22
CA ASN A 295 9.48 -22.01 -17.85
C ASN A 295 8.23 -22.67 -18.42
N LYS A 296 7.04 -22.09 -18.21
CA LYS A 296 5.75 -22.67 -18.65
C LYS A 296 5.13 -21.95 -19.83
N GLY A 297 5.57 -20.73 -20.14
CA GLY A 297 5.04 -19.95 -21.27
C GLY A 297 3.51 -19.92 -21.28
N THR A 298 2.89 -20.35 -22.37
CA THR A 298 1.42 -20.38 -22.54
C THR A 298 0.71 -21.56 -21.88
N GLU A 299 1.42 -22.56 -21.34
CA GLU A 299 0.78 -23.76 -20.76
C GLU A 299 -0.02 -23.46 -19.49
N GLN A 300 0.35 -22.39 -18.78
CA GLN A 300 -0.28 -21.94 -17.53
C GLN A 300 -1.55 -21.11 -17.72
N ILE A 301 -1.86 -20.63 -18.93
CA ILE A 301 -2.99 -19.70 -19.18
C ILE A 301 -4.33 -20.29 -18.71
N LYS A 302 -4.57 -21.57 -19.01
CA LYS A 302 -5.79 -22.26 -18.59
C LYS A 302 -5.94 -22.23 -17.07
N LYS A 303 -4.84 -22.41 -16.33
CA LYS A 303 -4.86 -22.39 -14.86
C LYS A 303 -5.19 -21.00 -14.34
N PHE A 304 -4.68 -19.94 -14.95
CA PHE A 304 -5.04 -18.57 -14.56
C PHE A 304 -6.51 -18.28 -14.77
N ILE A 305 -7.10 -18.71 -15.89
CA ILE A 305 -8.56 -18.60 -16.13
C ILE A 305 -9.33 -19.32 -15.03
N GLU A 306 -8.97 -20.57 -14.72
CA GLU A 306 -9.62 -21.34 -13.65
C GLU A 306 -9.54 -20.66 -12.28
N VAL A 307 -8.39 -20.05 -11.94
CA VAL A 307 -8.20 -19.34 -10.67
C VAL A 307 -9.00 -18.03 -10.66
N ARG A 308 -8.93 -17.22 -11.73
CA ARG A 308 -9.71 -15.99 -11.88
C ARG A 308 -11.20 -16.26 -11.73
N ASP A 309 -11.72 -17.27 -12.42
CA ASP A 309 -13.16 -17.56 -12.44
C ASP A 309 -13.64 -18.14 -11.10
N LYS A 310 -12.74 -18.80 -10.35
CA LYS A 310 -13.04 -19.35 -9.01
C LYS A 310 -12.97 -18.29 -7.90
N TYR A 311 -12.02 -17.37 -7.97
CA TYR A 311 -11.71 -16.44 -6.88
C TYR A 311 -11.97 -14.99 -7.29
N GLN A 312 -13.16 -14.50 -6.97
CA GLN A 312 -13.55 -13.09 -7.08
C GLN A 312 -14.44 -12.74 -5.89
N GLY A 313 -14.13 -11.63 -5.23
CA GLY A 313 -14.89 -11.10 -4.11
C GLY A 313 -15.52 -9.74 -4.41
N LYS A 314 -16.15 -9.17 -3.39
CA LYS A 314 -16.61 -7.79 -3.38
C LYS A 314 -15.45 -6.83 -3.26
N LEU A 315 -14.48 -7.14 -2.40
CA LEU A 315 -13.33 -6.27 -2.10
C LEU A 315 -11.99 -6.87 -2.52
N TYR A 316 -11.96 -8.03 -3.18
CA TYR A 316 -10.76 -8.54 -3.84
C TYR A 316 -11.06 -9.07 -5.24
N LYS A 317 -10.08 -8.99 -6.14
CA LYS A 317 -10.19 -9.58 -7.49
C LYS A 317 -8.88 -10.20 -7.95
N VAL A 318 -8.97 -11.13 -8.89
CA VAL A 318 -7.83 -11.91 -9.42
C VAL A 318 -7.84 -11.90 -10.94
N ASP A 319 -7.68 -10.73 -11.55
CA ASP A 319 -7.76 -10.52 -13.01
C ASP A 319 -6.43 -10.08 -13.65
N THR A 320 -5.34 -10.18 -12.89
CA THR A 320 -4.00 -9.74 -13.31
C THR A 320 -3.00 -10.88 -13.24
N VAL A 321 -2.03 -10.90 -14.17
CA VAL A 321 -0.88 -11.80 -14.14
C VAL A 321 0.41 -11.00 -14.04
N LYS A 322 1.22 -11.33 -13.05
CA LYS A 322 2.53 -10.74 -12.75
C LYS A 322 3.63 -11.52 -13.45
N ILE A 323 4.49 -10.83 -14.18
CA ILE A 323 5.67 -11.38 -14.85
C ILE A 323 6.92 -10.64 -14.35
N PHE A 324 8.06 -11.32 -14.30
CA PHE A 324 9.38 -10.73 -14.07
C PHE A 324 10.16 -10.75 -15.38
N ALA A 325 10.44 -9.58 -15.98
CA ALA A 325 11.28 -9.53 -17.18
C ALA A 325 12.76 -9.73 -16.84
N ASP A 326 13.21 -9.15 -15.73
CA ASP A 326 14.53 -9.31 -15.11
C ASP A 326 14.43 -9.70 -13.63
N GLY A 327 15.58 -9.96 -13.00
CA GLY A 327 15.71 -10.12 -11.56
C GLY A 327 16.45 -8.94 -10.92
N VAL A 328 16.47 -8.86 -9.58
CA VAL A 328 17.20 -7.78 -8.88
C VAL A 328 18.70 -8.00 -8.97
N GLY A 329 19.39 -7.12 -9.72
CA GLY A 329 20.86 -7.16 -9.90
C GLY A 329 21.35 -8.14 -10.98
N ALA A 330 20.43 -8.77 -11.70
CA ALA A 330 20.75 -9.66 -12.82
C ALA A 330 20.82 -8.86 -14.13
N ASN A 331 21.97 -8.85 -14.80
CA ASN A 331 22.14 -8.23 -16.13
C ASN A 331 21.61 -9.13 -17.26
N LYS A 332 20.46 -9.80 -17.05
CA LYS A 332 19.87 -10.75 -18.00
C LYS A 332 18.34 -10.77 -17.89
N LEU A 333 17.68 -11.10 -18.99
CA LEU A 333 16.26 -11.44 -18.98
C LEU A 333 16.05 -12.79 -18.28
N VAL A 334 14.94 -12.89 -17.56
CA VAL A 334 14.46 -14.15 -16.97
C VAL A 334 13.71 -14.99 -18.01
N TRP A 335 13.12 -14.35 -19.02
CA TRP A 335 12.36 -15.00 -20.09
C TRP A 335 13.12 -14.98 -21.42
N ASP A 336 12.94 -16.03 -22.22
CA ASP A 336 13.11 -15.92 -23.68
C ASP A 336 12.08 -14.95 -24.25
N GLN A 337 12.51 -14.07 -25.16
CA GLN A 337 11.67 -12.99 -25.68
C GLN A 337 10.46 -13.51 -26.47
N ASP A 338 10.61 -14.54 -27.29
CA ASP A 338 9.50 -15.11 -28.09
C ASP A 338 8.49 -15.82 -27.18
N VAL A 339 8.96 -16.46 -26.10
CA VAL A 339 8.10 -17.02 -25.06
C VAL A 339 7.34 -15.93 -24.30
N LEU A 340 8.00 -14.83 -23.94
CA LEU A 340 7.38 -13.68 -23.29
C LEU A 340 6.27 -13.08 -24.18
N GLU A 341 6.59 -12.74 -25.43
CA GLU A 341 5.64 -12.18 -26.41
C GLU A 341 4.39 -13.05 -26.59
N LYS A 342 4.57 -14.36 -26.80
CA LYS A 342 3.46 -15.31 -26.95
C LYS A 342 2.63 -15.44 -25.69
N THR A 343 3.26 -15.40 -24.52
CA THR A 343 2.57 -15.51 -23.23
C THR A 343 1.76 -14.24 -22.95
N VAL A 344 2.33 -13.07 -23.17
CA VAL A 344 1.63 -11.78 -23.03
C VAL A 344 0.45 -11.69 -23.99
N ALA A 345 0.63 -12.05 -25.26
CA ALA A 345 -0.47 -12.07 -26.24
C ALA A 345 -1.58 -13.06 -25.85
N ALA A 346 -1.23 -14.23 -25.29
CA ALA A 346 -2.23 -15.19 -24.83
C ALA A 346 -3.01 -14.69 -23.61
N LEU A 347 -2.33 -14.05 -22.63
CA LEU A 347 -2.97 -13.44 -21.46
C LEU A 347 -3.90 -12.29 -21.85
N ASP A 348 -3.41 -11.40 -22.72
CA ASP A 348 -4.14 -10.25 -23.22
C ASP A 348 -5.44 -10.66 -23.92
N LYS A 349 -5.37 -11.70 -24.77
CA LYS A 349 -6.53 -12.25 -25.48
C LYS A 349 -7.63 -12.75 -24.54
N GLU A 350 -7.23 -13.28 -23.39
CA GLU A 350 -8.15 -13.79 -22.36
C GLU A 350 -8.63 -12.69 -21.40
N GLY A 351 -8.25 -11.42 -21.65
CA GLY A 351 -8.70 -10.25 -20.90
C GLY A 351 -7.92 -9.98 -19.62
N PHE A 352 -6.82 -10.70 -19.35
CA PHE A 352 -5.98 -10.40 -18.18
C PHE A 352 -5.28 -9.06 -18.35
N ARG A 353 -5.12 -8.32 -17.26
CA ARG A 353 -4.05 -7.31 -17.21
C ARG A 353 -2.73 -8.02 -17.01
N VAL A 354 -1.72 -7.65 -17.78
CA VAL A 354 -0.35 -8.14 -17.60
C VAL A 354 0.47 -7.06 -16.92
N TYR A 355 1.19 -7.46 -15.88
CA TYR A 355 1.92 -6.56 -14.99
C TYR A 355 3.37 -7.03 -14.93
N ILE A 356 4.30 -6.31 -15.55
CA ILE A 356 5.68 -6.75 -15.74
C ILE A 356 6.63 -5.99 -14.82
N HIS A 357 7.44 -6.70 -14.04
CA HIS A 357 8.61 -6.16 -13.35
C HIS A 357 9.75 -5.93 -14.33
N ALA A 358 10.27 -4.71 -14.35
CA ALA A 358 11.45 -4.33 -15.13
C ALA A 358 12.24 -3.25 -14.38
N ILE A 359 13.39 -3.60 -13.80
CA ILE A 359 14.27 -2.63 -13.11
C ILE A 359 15.37 -2.15 -14.07
N GLY A 360 16.17 -3.08 -14.58
CA GLY A 360 17.30 -2.81 -15.47
C GLY A 360 18.49 -2.10 -14.81
N ASN A 361 19.43 -1.70 -15.65
CA ASN A 361 20.59 -0.88 -15.28
C ASN A 361 21.03 -0.04 -16.50
N PRO A 362 22.04 0.85 -16.39
CA PRO A 362 22.48 1.66 -17.52
C PRO A 362 22.95 0.91 -18.78
N GLU A 363 23.19 -0.39 -18.71
CA GLU A 363 23.61 -1.26 -19.81
C GLU A 363 22.50 -2.24 -20.28
N PHE A 364 21.41 -2.37 -19.54
CA PHE A 364 20.36 -3.37 -19.77
C PHE A 364 18.96 -2.81 -19.46
N PHE A 365 18.06 -2.86 -20.46
CA PHE A 365 16.74 -2.20 -20.42
C PHE A 365 15.60 -3.21 -20.64
N PRO A 366 15.24 -4.02 -19.63
CA PRO A 366 14.16 -5.02 -19.72
C PRO A 366 12.78 -4.38 -19.95
N SER A 367 12.63 -3.09 -19.66
CA SER A 367 11.45 -2.31 -20.01
C SER A 367 11.22 -2.23 -21.53
N SER A 368 12.28 -2.17 -22.35
CA SER A 368 12.14 -2.26 -23.82
C SER A 368 11.51 -3.60 -24.23
N ASN A 369 11.98 -4.70 -23.66
CA ASN A 369 11.48 -6.06 -23.93
C ASN A 369 10.01 -6.25 -23.52
N ALA A 370 9.62 -5.67 -22.38
CA ALA A 370 8.24 -5.66 -21.92
C ALA A 370 7.33 -4.87 -22.88
N LEU A 371 7.78 -3.71 -23.36
CA LEU A 371 7.05 -2.91 -24.36
C LEU A 371 6.90 -3.65 -25.69
N ASP A 372 7.96 -4.34 -26.15
CA ASP A 372 7.91 -5.17 -27.36
C ASP A 372 6.85 -6.28 -27.22
N ALA A 373 6.74 -6.92 -26.04
CA ALA A 373 5.72 -7.93 -25.78
C ALA A 373 4.28 -7.36 -25.78
N PHE A 374 4.08 -6.15 -25.28
CA PHE A 374 2.77 -5.48 -25.36
C PHE A 374 2.41 -5.02 -26.77
N GLU A 375 3.40 -4.53 -27.53
CA GLU A 375 3.24 -4.17 -28.93
C GLU A 375 2.84 -5.41 -29.75
N TYR A 376 3.56 -6.53 -29.58
CA TYR A 376 3.22 -7.80 -30.21
C TYR A 376 1.79 -8.27 -29.86
N ALA A 377 1.38 -8.19 -28.58
CA ALA A 377 0.02 -8.53 -28.19
C ALA A 377 -1.03 -7.64 -28.90
N ALA A 378 -0.78 -6.34 -29.00
CA ALA A 378 -1.66 -5.40 -29.69
C ALA A 378 -1.70 -5.65 -31.22
N GLU A 379 -0.61 -6.10 -31.84
CA GLU A 379 -0.57 -6.48 -33.26
C GLU A 379 -1.39 -7.75 -33.54
N ILE A 380 -1.31 -8.75 -32.66
CA ILE A 380 -1.98 -10.05 -32.82
C ILE A 380 -3.47 -9.98 -32.44
N ASN A 381 -3.81 -9.31 -31.33
CA ASN A 381 -5.16 -9.29 -30.77
C ASN A 381 -5.94 -8.01 -31.12
N GLY A 382 -5.26 -6.95 -31.56
CA GLY A 382 -5.80 -5.60 -31.68
C GLY A 382 -5.67 -4.80 -30.38
N LYS A 383 -5.69 -3.46 -30.49
CA LYS A 383 -5.64 -2.57 -29.31
C LYS A 383 -6.92 -2.69 -28.47
N ARG A 384 -6.76 -2.79 -27.15
CA ARG A 384 -7.85 -2.67 -26.16
C ARG A 384 -7.42 -1.79 -24.98
N ASP A 385 -8.37 -1.37 -24.15
CA ASP A 385 -8.07 -0.76 -22.85
C ASP A 385 -7.60 -1.86 -21.88
N SER A 386 -6.33 -2.28 -22.02
CA SER A 386 -5.75 -3.38 -21.24
C SER A 386 -5.13 -2.91 -19.93
N ARG A 387 -4.74 -1.64 -19.87
CA ARG A 387 -4.02 -0.99 -18.76
C ARG A 387 -2.87 -1.85 -18.27
N HIS A 388 -2.16 -2.50 -19.19
CA HIS A 388 -0.94 -3.23 -18.89
C HIS A 388 0.05 -2.36 -18.13
N VAL A 389 0.89 -2.96 -17.32
CA VAL A 389 1.75 -2.22 -16.38
C VAL A 389 3.19 -2.65 -16.54
N ILE A 390 4.10 -1.68 -16.43
CA ILE A 390 5.50 -1.94 -16.12
C ILE A 390 5.81 -1.23 -14.80
N THR A 391 6.34 -1.98 -13.84
CA THR A 391 6.68 -1.49 -12.50
C THR A 391 8.18 -1.33 -12.31
N HIS A 392 8.56 -0.56 -11.29
CA HIS A 392 9.92 -0.12 -10.95
C HIS A 392 10.46 0.88 -11.95
N ILE A 393 10.70 0.43 -13.19
CA ILE A 393 11.09 1.27 -14.32
C ILE A 393 12.26 2.21 -13.98
N ASP A 394 13.18 1.72 -13.15
CA ASP A 394 14.33 2.45 -12.65
C ASP A 394 15.25 2.89 -13.79
N CYS A 395 15.54 1.97 -14.72
CA CYS A 395 16.38 2.23 -15.90
C CYS A 395 15.58 2.07 -17.19
N ILE A 396 15.46 3.15 -17.96
CA ILE A 396 14.74 3.17 -19.23
C ILE A 396 15.43 4.04 -20.29
N LYS A 397 15.32 3.65 -21.56
CA LYS A 397 15.73 4.49 -22.69
C LYS A 397 14.79 5.67 -22.86
N GLU A 398 15.35 6.83 -23.18
CA GLU A 398 14.58 8.05 -23.45
C GLU A 398 13.50 7.86 -24.52
N GLU A 399 13.82 7.17 -25.61
CA GLU A 399 12.89 6.90 -26.69
C GLU A 399 11.72 5.99 -26.32
N ASP A 400 11.87 5.14 -25.29
CA ASP A 400 10.81 4.21 -24.87
C ASP A 400 9.71 4.90 -24.05
N VAL A 401 9.97 6.09 -23.47
CA VAL A 401 8.98 6.80 -22.64
C VAL A 401 7.67 7.08 -23.40
N ALA A 402 7.76 7.48 -24.67
CA ALA A 402 6.58 7.76 -25.49
C ALA A 402 5.73 6.50 -25.75
N ARG A 403 6.38 5.32 -25.80
CA ARG A 403 5.71 4.04 -26.07
C ARG A 403 4.69 3.67 -24.99
N PHE A 404 4.91 4.10 -23.73
CA PHE A 404 3.93 3.90 -22.66
C PHE A 404 2.58 4.52 -23.02
N LYS A 405 2.58 5.76 -23.52
CA LYS A 405 1.36 6.43 -23.96
C LYS A 405 0.76 5.80 -25.21
N ASP A 406 1.59 5.45 -26.19
CA ASP A 406 1.14 4.91 -27.49
C ASP A 406 0.51 3.51 -27.38
N LEU A 407 0.98 2.72 -26.41
CA LEU A 407 0.51 1.38 -26.10
C LEU A 407 -0.54 1.35 -24.97
N GLY A 408 -0.70 2.45 -24.23
CA GLY A 408 -1.60 2.49 -23.06
C GLY A 408 -1.06 1.69 -21.86
N VAL A 409 0.26 1.57 -21.76
CA VAL A 409 0.96 0.90 -20.66
C VAL A 409 1.14 1.91 -19.53
N ILE A 410 0.72 1.55 -18.31
CA ILE A 410 0.80 2.39 -17.13
C ILE A 410 2.19 2.22 -16.48
N PRO A 411 2.97 3.29 -16.30
CA PRO A 411 4.18 3.26 -15.50
C PRO A 411 3.85 3.25 -14.00
N THR A 412 4.42 2.28 -13.28
CA THR A 412 4.28 2.15 -11.81
C THR A 412 5.63 2.22 -11.08
N PRO A 413 6.16 3.44 -10.85
CA PRO A 413 7.39 3.62 -10.09
C PRO A 413 7.18 3.50 -8.58
N GLN A 414 8.28 3.33 -7.84
CA GLN A 414 8.33 3.46 -6.38
C GLN A 414 9.11 4.73 -6.01
N PRO A 415 8.47 5.91 -5.97
CA PRO A 415 9.13 7.18 -5.74
C PRO A 415 10.07 7.22 -4.54
N ALA A 416 9.74 6.52 -3.44
CA ALA A 416 10.61 6.43 -2.27
C ALA A 416 12.04 6.00 -2.65
N TRP A 417 12.20 5.11 -3.62
CA TRP A 417 13.52 4.60 -4.05
C TRP A 417 14.42 5.67 -4.67
N PHE A 418 13.85 6.79 -5.13
CA PHE A 418 14.60 7.81 -5.85
C PHE A 418 15.49 8.66 -4.94
N GLY A 419 15.22 8.64 -3.63
CA GLY A 419 16.07 9.29 -2.62
C GLY A 419 17.28 8.47 -2.22
N LYS A 420 17.49 7.29 -2.81
CA LYS A 420 18.52 6.33 -2.40
C LYS A 420 19.79 6.41 -3.23
N ASP A 421 20.90 6.00 -2.61
CA ASP A 421 22.24 5.91 -3.22
C ASP A 421 22.48 4.63 -4.05
N TRP A 422 21.45 3.84 -4.41
CA TRP A 422 21.62 2.63 -5.23
C TRP A 422 22.33 2.91 -6.55
N TYR A 423 22.13 4.11 -7.09
CA TYR A 423 22.77 4.59 -8.31
C TYR A 423 23.76 5.72 -8.04
N SER A 424 24.37 5.76 -6.85
CA SER A 424 25.36 6.79 -6.47
C SER A 424 26.57 6.83 -7.40
N ASP A 425 26.92 5.71 -8.03
CA ASP A 425 27.97 5.62 -9.04
C ASP A 425 27.53 6.10 -10.44
N VAL A 426 26.23 6.29 -10.69
CA VAL A 426 25.71 6.77 -11.97
C VAL A 426 25.79 8.30 -12.02
N SER A 427 26.41 8.84 -13.07
CA SER A 427 26.64 10.28 -13.18
C SER A 427 26.57 10.81 -14.60
N GLY A 428 26.55 12.14 -14.73
CA GLY A 428 26.55 12.82 -16.02
C GLY A 428 25.35 12.44 -16.89
N GLN A 429 25.62 12.10 -18.16
CA GLN A 429 24.57 11.81 -19.15
C GLN A 429 23.80 10.51 -18.86
N GLN A 430 24.36 9.59 -18.05
CA GLN A 430 23.68 8.33 -17.71
C GLN A 430 22.44 8.55 -16.83
N LEU A 431 22.42 9.64 -16.04
CA LEU A 431 21.28 10.02 -15.22
C LEU A 431 20.00 10.23 -16.03
N LYS A 432 20.10 10.53 -17.34
CA LYS A 432 18.94 10.70 -18.21
C LYS A 432 18.07 9.45 -18.34
N ASN A 433 18.63 8.28 -18.04
CA ASN A 433 17.94 7.00 -18.16
C ASN A 433 17.36 6.53 -16.81
N LEU A 434 17.61 7.25 -15.71
CA LEU A 434 17.23 6.82 -14.37
C LEU A 434 15.94 7.51 -13.88
N ASN A 435 15.02 6.73 -13.31
CA ASN A 435 13.88 7.19 -12.52
C ASN A 435 13.15 8.37 -13.18
N ARG A 436 12.73 8.19 -14.45
CA ARG A 436 12.20 9.24 -15.34
C ARG A 436 10.75 9.66 -15.03
N LEU A 437 10.46 9.88 -13.76
CA LEU A 437 9.12 10.11 -13.23
C LEU A 437 8.37 11.23 -13.97
N ASN A 438 8.95 12.43 -14.04
CA ASN A 438 8.31 13.57 -14.71
C ASN A 438 8.12 13.33 -16.21
N SER A 439 9.08 12.66 -16.86
CA SER A 439 8.94 12.34 -18.29
C SER A 439 7.66 11.56 -18.59
N TYR A 440 7.20 10.68 -17.69
CA TYR A 440 5.93 9.98 -17.89
C TYR A 440 4.72 10.91 -17.74
N PHE A 441 4.71 11.77 -16.72
CA PHE A 441 3.63 12.76 -16.54
C PHE A 441 3.48 13.67 -17.77
N GLU A 442 4.59 14.11 -18.38
CA GLU A 442 4.60 14.94 -19.59
C GLU A 442 3.92 14.27 -20.80
N THR A 443 3.89 12.93 -20.87
CA THR A 443 3.18 12.21 -21.94
C THR A 443 1.65 12.23 -21.76
N GLY A 444 1.16 12.57 -20.56
CA GLY A 444 -0.24 12.46 -20.19
C GLY A 444 -0.75 11.01 -20.05
N ILE A 445 0.14 10.02 -19.86
CA ILE A 445 -0.25 8.71 -19.34
C ILE A 445 -0.50 8.82 -17.83
N PRO A 446 -1.53 8.14 -17.27
CA PRO A 446 -1.64 8.01 -15.82
C PRO A 446 -0.40 7.31 -15.26
N VAL A 447 0.31 7.96 -14.34
CA VAL A 447 1.41 7.35 -13.56
C VAL A 447 0.83 6.90 -12.23
N ALA A 448 1.02 5.65 -11.85
CA ALA A 448 0.44 5.07 -10.64
C ALA A 448 1.56 4.63 -9.69
N SER A 449 1.81 5.38 -8.61
CA SER A 449 2.94 5.16 -7.71
C SER A 449 2.63 4.14 -6.62
N SER A 450 3.67 3.61 -5.97
CA SER A 450 3.52 2.54 -4.98
C SER A 450 4.62 2.52 -3.91
N SER A 451 4.49 1.63 -2.93
CA SER A 451 5.49 1.41 -1.88
C SER A 451 6.46 0.26 -2.16
N ASP A 452 5.97 -0.82 -2.74
CA ASP A 452 6.65 -2.13 -2.79
C ASP A 452 6.95 -2.74 -1.41
N PHE A 453 6.05 -2.52 -0.43
CA PHE A 453 6.12 -3.18 0.88
C PHE A 453 6.17 -4.72 0.75
N PRO A 454 6.96 -5.46 1.56
CA PRO A 454 7.89 -4.99 2.60
C PRO A 454 9.32 -4.82 2.07
N SER A 455 9.56 -4.85 0.76
CA SER A 455 10.91 -4.83 0.17
C SER A 455 11.70 -3.56 0.52
N THR A 456 11.03 -2.56 1.08
CA THR A 456 11.57 -1.25 1.40
C THR A 456 11.76 -1.08 2.91
N ASP A 457 13.00 -1.19 3.36
CA ASP A 457 13.48 -0.76 4.70
C ASP A 457 14.57 0.31 4.55
N THR A 458 14.37 1.22 3.59
CA THR A 458 15.34 2.26 3.22
C THR A 458 15.20 3.48 4.12
N PHE A 459 13.96 3.93 4.37
CA PHE A 459 13.66 5.06 5.25
C PHE A 459 12.69 4.64 6.34
N LYS A 460 12.53 5.48 7.35
CA LYS A 460 11.69 5.18 8.51
C LYS A 460 10.21 4.91 8.16
N ARG A 461 9.75 5.28 6.96
CA ARG A 461 8.32 5.37 6.59
C ARG A 461 8.07 5.01 5.11
N ASP A 462 8.74 3.97 4.59
CA ASP A 462 8.71 3.68 3.14
C ASP A 462 7.34 3.29 2.60
N MET A 463 6.56 2.56 3.38
CA MET A 463 5.19 2.22 3.01
C MET A 463 4.25 3.44 2.98
N TYR A 464 4.62 4.53 3.66
CA TYR A 464 3.73 5.67 3.82
C TYR A 464 3.67 6.50 2.52
N PRO A 465 2.49 6.66 1.86
CA PRO A 465 2.39 7.35 0.58
C PRO A 465 2.94 8.78 0.60
N LEU A 466 2.86 9.47 1.74
CA LEU A 466 3.41 10.82 1.87
C LEU A 466 4.93 10.87 1.75
N THR A 467 5.64 9.80 2.17
CA THR A 467 7.09 9.66 1.92
C THR A 467 7.36 9.58 0.42
N GLY A 468 6.61 8.73 -0.31
CA GLY A 468 6.74 8.65 -1.77
C GLY A 468 6.40 9.96 -2.49
N ILE A 469 5.37 10.68 -2.03
CA ILE A 469 5.02 12.01 -2.56
C ILE A 469 6.17 13.00 -2.34
N GLU A 470 6.73 13.06 -1.13
CA GLU A 470 7.88 13.91 -0.82
C GLU A 470 9.05 13.57 -1.74
N VAL A 471 9.47 12.31 -1.81
CA VAL A 471 10.63 11.90 -2.59
C VAL A 471 10.39 12.04 -4.10
N GLY A 472 9.16 11.87 -4.60
CA GLY A 472 8.85 12.16 -6.01
C GLY A 472 9.05 13.63 -6.38
N ILE A 473 8.83 14.54 -5.44
CA ILE A 473 9.04 15.98 -5.59
C ILE A 473 10.51 16.34 -5.37
N THR A 474 11.13 15.85 -4.29
CA THR A 474 12.47 16.27 -3.86
C THR A 474 13.57 15.48 -4.59
N ARG A 475 13.34 14.19 -4.85
CA ARG A 475 14.30 13.17 -5.31
C ARG A 475 15.50 13.02 -4.38
N LEU A 476 15.28 13.21 -3.07
CA LEU A 476 16.30 13.18 -2.04
C LEU A 476 15.83 12.31 -0.87
N ASP A 477 16.77 11.89 -0.03
CA ASP A 477 16.51 11.15 1.20
C ASP A 477 15.61 11.97 2.15
N PRO A 478 14.38 11.54 2.44
CA PRO A 478 13.41 12.28 3.24
C PRO A 478 13.76 12.31 4.75
N ASP A 479 14.70 11.48 5.22
CA ASP A 479 15.08 11.42 6.64
C ASP A 479 16.25 12.36 7.00
N THR A 480 17.02 12.82 6.01
CA THR A 480 18.23 13.62 6.23
C THR A 480 18.24 14.96 5.49
N THR A 481 17.39 15.13 4.49
CA THR A 481 17.36 16.29 3.60
C THR A 481 16.64 17.49 4.22
N THR A 482 17.15 18.69 3.94
CA THR A 482 16.49 19.97 4.27
C THR A 482 16.17 20.77 3.01
N GLU A 483 15.35 21.82 3.12
CA GLU A 483 15.08 22.77 2.02
C GLU A 483 16.35 23.33 1.35
N THR A 484 17.47 23.43 2.08
CA THR A 484 18.74 23.93 1.53
C THR A 484 19.42 22.95 0.57
N ASP A 485 19.02 21.68 0.58
CA ASP A 485 19.58 20.61 -0.24
C ASP A 485 18.83 20.43 -1.57
N LEU A 486 17.67 21.09 -1.76
CA LEU A 486 16.86 21.00 -2.98
C LEU A 486 17.59 21.45 -4.26
N ASN A 487 18.70 22.19 -4.13
CA ASN A 487 19.57 22.59 -5.24
C ASN A 487 20.63 21.53 -5.60
N LYS A 488 20.76 20.45 -4.81
CA LYS A 488 21.72 19.35 -5.01
C LYS A 488 21.14 18.18 -5.79
N VAL A 489 19.85 18.24 -6.13
CA VAL A 489 19.13 17.17 -6.83
C VAL A 489 19.82 16.84 -8.15
N ALA A 490 20.21 15.57 -8.30
CA ALA A 490 20.67 15.04 -9.56
C ALA A 490 19.52 15.03 -10.57
N TRP A 491 19.76 15.61 -11.75
CA TRP A 491 18.82 15.60 -12.87
C TRP A 491 17.41 16.16 -12.52
N PRO A 492 17.32 17.44 -12.11
CA PRO A 492 16.11 18.03 -11.53
C PRO A 492 14.91 18.12 -12.49
N LYS A 493 15.08 17.84 -13.79
CA LYS A 493 13.98 17.79 -14.75
C LYS A 493 12.99 16.65 -14.49
N GLU A 494 13.40 15.62 -13.73
CA GLU A 494 12.57 14.46 -13.40
C GLU A 494 11.85 14.61 -12.04
N LYS A 495 11.83 15.82 -11.46
CA LYS A 495 11.01 16.13 -10.28
C LYS A 495 9.54 16.28 -10.71
N ALA A 496 8.63 15.66 -9.97
CA ALA A 496 7.19 15.83 -10.19
C ALA A 496 6.62 17.01 -9.38
N THR A 497 5.44 17.50 -9.75
CA THR A 497 4.68 18.44 -8.91
C THR A 497 3.91 17.71 -7.80
N LEU A 498 3.50 18.46 -6.77
CA LEU A 498 2.69 17.89 -5.68
C LEU A 498 1.36 17.32 -6.20
N GLU A 499 0.71 18.00 -7.14
CA GLU A 499 -0.55 17.56 -7.72
C GLU A 499 -0.40 16.26 -8.52
N GLU A 500 0.69 16.12 -9.28
CA GLU A 500 1.03 14.90 -10.01
C GLU A 500 1.26 13.74 -9.05
N MET A 501 2.03 13.98 -7.98
CA MET A 501 2.29 12.97 -6.96
C MET A 501 1.03 12.56 -6.19
N ILE A 502 0.17 13.51 -5.79
CA ILE A 502 -1.12 13.18 -5.16
C ILE A 502 -1.97 12.34 -6.12
N SER A 503 -2.05 12.73 -7.40
CA SER A 503 -2.81 11.98 -8.40
C SER A 503 -2.27 10.56 -8.57
N SER A 504 -0.94 10.40 -8.52
CA SER A 504 -0.27 9.11 -8.68
C SER A 504 -0.57 8.10 -7.58
N TYR A 505 -0.85 8.58 -6.36
CA TYR A 505 -1.26 7.77 -5.21
C TYR A 505 -2.77 7.76 -4.97
N THR A 506 -3.59 8.30 -5.88
CA THR A 506 -5.06 8.34 -5.72
C THR A 506 -5.77 7.94 -7.02
N ILE A 507 -6.19 8.91 -7.84
CA ILE A 507 -7.00 8.67 -9.04
C ILE A 507 -6.28 7.85 -10.10
N ASN A 508 -4.96 7.97 -10.25
CA ASN A 508 -4.21 7.18 -11.22
C ASN A 508 -4.06 5.72 -10.78
N GLY A 509 -3.90 5.47 -9.48
CA GLY A 509 -3.95 4.10 -8.94
C GLY A 509 -5.33 3.49 -9.11
N ALA A 510 -6.40 4.25 -8.88
CA ALA A 510 -7.77 3.83 -9.20
C ALA A 510 -7.96 3.55 -10.70
N ASN A 511 -7.35 4.35 -11.58
CA ASN A 511 -7.35 4.11 -13.02
C ASN A 511 -6.60 2.82 -13.38
N LEU A 512 -5.44 2.53 -12.81
CA LEU A 512 -4.73 1.27 -13.05
C LEU A 512 -5.64 0.05 -12.86
N ILE A 513 -6.49 0.08 -11.83
CA ILE A 513 -7.37 -1.02 -11.44
C ILE A 513 -8.81 -0.94 -11.99
N PHE A 514 -9.08 -0.06 -12.96
CA PHE A 514 -10.41 0.15 -13.57
C PHE A 514 -11.49 0.62 -12.58
N ALA A 515 -11.12 1.46 -11.61
CA ALA A 515 -12.01 1.94 -10.55
C ALA A 515 -12.07 3.48 -10.45
N GLU A 516 -11.52 4.21 -11.42
CA GLU A 516 -11.49 5.67 -11.42
C GLU A 516 -12.87 6.31 -11.44
N ASP A 517 -13.89 5.66 -11.98
CA ASP A 517 -15.27 6.16 -11.99
C ASP A 517 -15.98 5.96 -10.64
N GLU A 518 -15.44 5.08 -9.79
CA GLU A 518 -16.03 4.72 -8.50
C GLU A 518 -15.33 5.39 -7.32
N ARG A 519 -14.05 5.75 -7.45
CA ARG A 519 -13.19 6.24 -6.36
C ARG A 519 -11.92 6.94 -6.89
N GLY A 520 -11.05 7.36 -5.98
CA GLY A 520 -9.78 8.03 -6.27
C GLY A 520 -9.88 9.55 -6.40
N SER A 521 -11.08 10.11 -6.36
CA SER A 521 -11.36 11.56 -6.30
C SER A 521 -12.61 11.82 -5.43
N ILE A 522 -12.74 13.06 -4.94
CA ILE A 522 -13.91 13.51 -4.16
C ILE A 522 -14.92 14.12 -5.13
N GLU A 523 -15.79 13.26 -5.68
CA GLU A 523 -16.85 13.65 -6.61
C GLU A 523 -18.18 13.02 -6.18
N VAL A 524 -19.28 13.73 -6.40
CA VAL A 524 -20.62 13.24 -6.08
C VAL A 524 -20.89 11.93 -6.84
N GLY A 525 -21.35 10.91 -6.11
CA GLY A 525 -21.62 9.57 -6.61
C GLY A 525 -20.51 8.55 -6.36
N LYS A 526 -19.27 9.00 -6.17
CA LYS A 526 -18.13 8.13 -5.84
C LYS A 526 -18.18 7.64 -4.40
N LYS A 527 -17.47 6.55 -4.13
CA LYS A 527 -17.28 5.97 -2.79
C LYS A 527 -16.55 6.97 -1.90
N ALA A 528 -16.98 7.04 -0.65
CA ALA A 528 -16.35 7.89 0.36
C ALA A 528 -15.10 7.21 0.95
N ASP A 529 -14.11 6.96 0.08
CA ASP A 529 -12.77 6.54 0.45
C ASP A 529 -11.94 7.82 0.66
N LEU A 530 -11.75 8.24 1.91
CA LEU A 530 -11.29 9.60 2.25
C LEU A 530 -10.23 9.56 3.34
N VAL A 531 -9.30 10.52 3.30
CA VAL A 531 -8.31 10.74 4.37
C VAL A 531 -8.31 12.18 4.82
N VAL A 532 -8.21 12.39 6.14
CA VAL A 532 -7.98 13.71 6.74
C VAL A 532 -6.52 13.79 7.16
N LEU A 533 -5.81 14.83 6.73
CA LEU A 533 -4.42 15.09 7.12
C LEU A 533 -4.33 16.19 8.17
N ASP A 534 -3.30 16.14 9.01
CA ASP A 534 -3.08 17.16 10.05
C ASP A 534 -2.65 18.52 9.50
N LYS A 535 -2.01 18.52 8.33
CA LYS A 535 -1.53 19.70 7.60
C LYS A 535 -2.07 19.71 6.18
N ASN A 536 -2.25 20.90 5.62
CA ASN A 536 -2.45 21.08 4.19
C ASN A 536 -1.10 20.94 3.47
N LEU A 537 -0.97 19.94 2.59
CA LEU A 537 0.29 19.64 1.90
C LEU A 537 0.78 20.79 1.00
N PHE A 538 -0.13 21.67 0.57
CA PHE A 538 0.19 22.83 -0.28
C PHE A 538 0.70 24.04 0.51
N GLU A 539 0.66 23.98 1.85
CA GLU A 539 1.03 25.09 2.73
C GLU A 539 2.29 24.81 3.57
N ILE A 540 2.94 23.66 3.35
CA ILE A 540 4.13 23.22 4.09
C ILE A 540 5.33 23.07 3.15
N PRO A 541 6.57 23.13 3.69
CA PRO A 541 7.76 22.81 2.91
C PRO A 541 7.70 21.38 2.36
N VAL A 542 8.16 21.20 1.11
CA VAL A 542 8.06 19.89 0.42
C VAL A 542 8.91 18.83 1.12
N THR A 543 10.00 19.22 1.79
CA THR A 543 10.86 18.32 2.58
C THR A 543 10.27 17.94 3.94
N THR A 544 8.98 18.17 4.17
CA THR A 544 8.28 17.81 5.41
C THR A 544 6.94 17.12 5.16
N ILE A 545 6.62 16.81 3.89
CA ILE A 545 5.36 16.18 3.50
C ILE A 545 5.25 14.78 4.09
N GLY A 546 6.33 13.98 4.07
CA GLY A 546 6.40 12.65 4.66
C GLY A 546 6.23 12.62 6.18
N GLU A 547 6.30 13.79 6.84
CA GLU A 547 6.03 13.92 8.28
C GLU A 547 4.59 14.27 8.62
N ALA A 548 3.78 14.71 7.64
CA ALA A 548 2.36 14.96 7.87
C ALA A 548 1.66 13.64 8.25
N LYS A 549 0.57 13.75 9.01
CA LYS A 549 -0.11 12.60 9.61
C LYS A 549 -1.50 12.45 9.05
N VAL A 550 -1.84 11.24 8.65
CA VAL A 550 -3.23 10.83 8.51
C VAL A 550 -3.87 10.85 9.89
N LEU A 551 -4.93 11.64 10.02
CA LEU A 551 -5.71 11.79 11.25
C LEU A 551 -6.95 10.91 11.26
N MET A 552 -7.48 10.58 10.08
CA MET A 552 -8.67 9.76 9.89
C MET A 552 -8.63 9.13 8.51
N THR A 553 -9.03 7.86 8.42
CA THR A 553 -9.22 7.14 7.16
C THR A 553 -10.63 6.59 7.10
N LEU A 554 -11.31 6.81 5.98
CA LEU A 554 -12.62 6.28 5.68
C LEU A 554 -12.55 5.31 4.53
N PHE A 555 -13.25 4.20 4.67
CA PHE A 555 -13.47 3.19 3.65
C PHE A 555 -14.97 3.06 3.41
N GLU A 556 -15.45 3.45 2.23
CA GLU A 556 -16.88 3.54 1.93
C GLU A 556 -17.67 4.28 3.02
N GLY A 557 -17.15 5.42 3.49
CA GLY A 557 -17.78 6.26 4.51
C GLY A 557 -17.74 5.69 5.92
N LYS A 558 -17.18 4.49 6.14
CA LYS A 558 -16.92 3.95 7.47
C LYS A 558 -15.53 4.37 7.93
N GLU A 559 -15.43 4.88 9.13
CA GLU A 559 -14.15 5.16 9.76
C GLU A 559 -13.43 3.83 10.07
N VAL A 560 -12.24 3.65 9.49
CA VAL A 560 -11.39 2.46 9.69
C VAL A 560 -10.10 2.78 10.42
N PHE A 561 -9.79 4.08 10.56
CA PHE A 561 -8.69 4.56 11.39
C PHE A 561 -8.96 5.98 11.89
N ARG A 562 -8.50 6.25 13.11
CA ARG A 562 -8.42 7.59 13.69
C ARG A 562 -7.16 7.72 14.54
N HIS A 563 -6.36 8.73 14.23
CA HIS A 563 -5.14 9.02 14.96
C HIS A 563 -5.48 9.54 16.39
N PRO A 564 -4.72 9.15 17.43
CA PRO A 564 -5.02 9.52 18.81
C PRO A 564 -5.13 11.04 19.07
N THR A 565 -4.39 11.87 18.33
CA THR A 565 -4.48 13.34 18.46
C THR A 565 -5.76 13.94 17.87
N PHE A 566 -6.47 13.19 17.03
CA PHE A 566 -7.74 13.58 16.42
C PHE A 566 -8.97 13.02 17.15
N ILE A 567 -8.75 12.39 18.31
CA ILE A 567 -9.80 12.02 19.25
C ILE A 567 -10.34 13.27 19.93
N ASN A 568 -11.66 13.30 20.11
CA ASN A 568 -12.43 14.31 20.82
C ASN A 568 -13.55 13.63 21.63
N ALA A 569 -14.21 14.36 22.51
CA ALA A 569 -15.21 13.78 23.40
C ALA A 569 -16.47 13.30 22.65
N SER A 570 -16.80 13.94 21.53
CA SER A 570 -17.92 13.55 20.67
C SER A 570 -17.68 12.19 20.02
N TYR A 571 -16.45 11.93 19.58
CA TYR A 571 -16.05 10.64 19.02
C TYR A 571 -16.16 9.52 20.06
N ILE A 572 -15.61 9.74 21.27
CA ILE A 572 -15.72 8.75 22.36
C ILE A 572 -17.19 8.46 22.67
N LYS A 573 -18.06 9.48 22.60
CA LYS A 573 -19.51 9.29 22.80
C LYS A 573 -20.12 8.39 21.72
N THR A 574 -19.78 8.63 20.46
CA THR A 574 -20.23 7.78 19.34
C THR A 574 -19.73 6.34 19.48
N LEU A 575 -18.51 6.11 19.99
CA LEU A 575 -18.05 4.76 20.29
C LEU A 575 -18.88 4.07 21.37
N VAL A 576 -19.23 4.79 22.45
CA VAL A 576 -20.11 4.24 23.50
C VAL A 576 -21.49 3.88 22.94
N GLU A 577 -22.04 4.70 22.04
CA GLU A 577 -23.30 4.40 21.35
C GLU A 577 -23.18 3.15 20.47
N GLN A 578 -22.10 3.03 19.70
CA GLN A 578 -21.86 1.86 18.85
C GLN A 578 -21.70 0.58 19.68
N PHE A 579 -20.89 0.61 20.73
CA PHE A 579 -20.73 -0.53 21.65
C PHE A 579 -22.05 -0.90 22.36
N GLU A 580 -22.94 0.06 22.61
CA GLU A 580 -24.28 -0.22 23.10
C GLU A 580 -25.13 -0.97 22.07
N GLU A 581 -25.09 -0.56 20.80
CA GLU A 581 -25.78 -1.23 19.69
C GLU A 581 -25.23 -2.65 19.46
N ASP A 582 -23.92 -2.83 19.60
CA ASP A 582 -23.22 -4.11 19.45
C ASP A 582 -23.46 -5.07 20.65
N GLY A 583 -24.10 -4.60 21.72
CA GLY A 583 -24.42 -5.41 22.90
C GLY A 583 -23.26 -5.62 23.86
N GLU A 584 -22.23 -4.77 23.79
CA GLU A 584 -21.01 -4.84 24.61
C GLU A 584 -21.21 -4.37 26.05
N PHE A 585 -22.41 -3.90 26.38
CA PHE A 585 -22.81 -3.52 27.73
C PHE A 585 -23.86 -4.47 28.30
N ALA A 586 -23.72 -4.82 29.59
CA ALA A 586 -24.66 -5.70 30.27
C ALA A 586 -26.07 -5.08 30.41
N ASN A 587 -26.20 -3.75 30.31
CA ASN A 587 -27.49 -3.05 30.23
C ASN A 587 -27.34 -1.61 29.70
N HIS A 588 -28.44 -1.05 29.18
CA HIS A 588 -28.55 0.34 28.72
C HIS A 588 -28.26 1.40 29.79
N GLY A 589 -28.29 1.05 31.09
CA GLY A 589 -27.97 1.99 32.17
C GLY A 589 -26.48 2.32 32.21
N ALA A 590 -25.63 1.32 31.97
CA ALA A 590 -24.17 1.48 31.93
C ALA A 590 -23.75 2.42 30.79
N ALA A 591 -24.20 2.15 29.55
CA ALA A 591 -23.91 2.99 28.39
C ALA A 591 -24.42 4.43 28.57
N ARG A 592 -25.69 4.62 28.96
CA ARG A 592 -26.26 5.97 29.18
C ARG A 592 -25.53 6.77 30.25
N SER A 593 -25.03 6.11 31.31
CA SER A 593 -24.26 6.80 32.36
C SER A 593 -22.91 7.34 31.85
N LEU A 594 -22.26 6.60 30.95
CA LEU A 594 -21.03 7.03 30.27
C LEU A 594 -21.32 8.18 29.29
N GLN A 595 -22.35 8.04 28.45
CA GLN A 595 -22.79 9.09 27.50
C GLN A 595 -23.10 10.41 28.21
N ALA A 596 -23.78 10.37 29.37
CA ALA A 596 -24.10 11.57 30.15
C ALA A 596 -22.85 12.29 30.70
N GLN A 597 -21.79 11.55 31.07
CA GLN A 597 -20.52 12.17 31.45
C GLN A 597 -19.87 12.85 30.22
N LEU A 598 -19.92 12.20 29.06
CA LEU A 598 -19.35 12.73 27.83
C LEU A 598 -20.08 13.98 27.32
N ASP A 599 -21.39 14.10 27.52
CA ASP A 599 -22.13 15.34 27.20
C ASP A 599 -21.54 16.56 27.90
N THR A 600 -21.16 16.39 29.17
CA THR A 600 -20.52 17.45 29.94
C THR A 600 -19.12 17.76 29.42
N VAL A 601 -18.37 16.75 29.02
CA VAL A 601 -17.03 16.88 28.45
C VAL A 601 -17.09 17.60 27.09
N VAL A 602 -18.00 17.19 26.20
CA VAL A 602 -18.24 17.83 24.89
C VAL A 602 -18.53 19.32 25.05
N HIS A 603 -19.31 19.70 26.07
CA HIS A 603 -19.57 21.10 26.38
C HIS A 603 -18.31 21.89 26.77
N PHE A 604 -17.40 21.29 27.55
CA PHE A 604 -16.14 21.94 27.91
C PHE A 604 -15.14 21.98 26.76
N GLU A 605 -15.09 20.94 25.93
CA GLU A 605 -14.28 20.89 24.72
C GLU A 605 -14.65 22.01 23.74
N LYS A 606 -15.96 22.21 23.49
CA LYS A 606 -16.47 23.30 22.64
C LYS A 606 -16.13 24.71 23.14
N ARG A 607 -15.77 24.85 24.42
CA ARG A 607 -15.41 26.12 25.06
C ARG A 607 -13.92 26.26 25.32
N GLU A 608 -13.11 25.32 24.82
CA GLU A 608 -11.66 25.27 25.02
C GLU A 608 -11.26 25.31 26.51
N ALA A 609 -12.11 24.75 27.39
CA ALA A 609 -11.92 24.76 28.83
C ALA A 609 -11.17 23.50 29.31
N ALA A 610 -9.92 23.33 28.85
CA ALA A 610 -9.12 22.10 28.98
C ALA A 610 -9.04 21.55 30.42
N GLU A 611 -8.70 22.38 31.42
CA GLU A 611 -8.60 21.94 32.83
C GLU A 611 -9.90 21.31 33.37
N ARG A 612 -11.06 21.91 33.01
CA ARG A 612 -12.37 21.39 33.41
C ARG A 612 -12.70 20.13 32.64
N GLY A 613 -12.37 20.09 31.36
CA GLY A 613 -12.47 18.90 30.52
C GLY A 613 -11.72 17.71 31.11
N VAL A 614 -10.45 17.88 31.48
CA VAL A 614 -9.60 16.84 32.09
C VAL A 614 -10.25 16.28 33.35
N LYS A 615 -10.75 17.14 34.25
CA LYS A 615 -11.40 16.69 35.49
C LYS A 615 -12.65 15.84 35.23
N HIS A 616 -13.44 16.20 34.22
CA HIS A 616 -14.63 15.42 33.86
C HIS A 616 -14.27 14.13 33.13
N MET A 617 -13.23 14.11 32.31
CA MET A 617 -12.72 12.87 31.70
C MET A 617 -12.11 11.92 32.72
N GLN A 618 -11.44 12.42 33.76
CA GLN A 618 -10.98 11.58 34.87
C GLN A 618 -12.15 10.93 35.62
N ARG A 619 -13.28 11.64 35.76
CA ARG A 619 -14.52 11.06 36.32
C ARG A 619 -15.14 10.03 35.39
N PHE A 620 -15.09 10.26 34.08
CA PHE A 620 -15.48 9.27 33.09
C PHE A 620 -14.64 7.99 33.25
N ASN A 621 -13.31 8.10 33.33
CA ASN A 621 -12.43 6.95 33.54
C ASN A 621 -12.75 6.21 34.83
N GLN A 622 -12.99 6.93 35.93
CA GLN A 622 -13.37 6.29 37.18
C GLN A 622 -14.69 5.51 37.07
N LEU A 623 -15.66 6.02 36.31
CA LEU A 623 -16.92 5.34 36.04
C LEU A 623 -16.72 4.12 35.14
N LEU A 624 -15.87 4.24 34.11
CA LEU A 624 -15.49 3.15 33.22
C LEU A 624 -14.80 2.00 34.00
N ASP A 625 -13.86 2.32 34.89
CA ASP A 625 -13.20 1.35 35.77
C ASP A 625 -14.20 0.62 36.68
N ASN A 626 -15.20 1.33 37.20
CA ASN A 626 -16.27 0.74 38.01
C ASN A 626 -17.14 -0.21 37.18
N HIS A 627 -17.56 0.20 35.98
CA HIS A 627 -18.33 -0.67 35.08
C HIS A 627 -17.57 -1.94 34.72
N LYS A 628 -16.26 -1.84 34.49
CA LYS A 628 -15.40 -2.99 34.24
C LYS A 628 -15.34 -3.94 35.43
N LYS A 629 -15.13 -3.39 36.63
CA LYS A 629 -15.11 -4.15 37.88
C LYS A 629 -16.44 -4.86 38.15
N ASP A 630 -17.56 -4.22 37.82
CA ASP A 630 -18.91 -4.74 38.04
C ASP A 630 -19.38 -5.69 36.92
N GLY A 631 -18.53 -5.97 35.91
CA GLY A 631 -18.86 -6.84 34.78
C GLY A 631 -19.93 -6.28 33.85
N LEU A 632 -20.08 -4.95 33.81
CA LEU A 632 -21.09 -4.26 33.01
C LEU A 632 -20.65 -3.96 31.57
N ILE A 633 -19.39 -4.22 31.25
CA ILE A 633 -18.76 -3.93 29.95
C ILE A 633 -17.73 -5.02 29.64
N SER A 634 -17.55 -5.36 28.36
CA SER A 634 -16.52 -6.31 27.93
C SER A 634 -15.10 -5.79 28.16
N GLU A 635 -14.11 -6.69 28.16
CA GLU A 635 -12.68 -6.34 28.25
C GLU A 635 -12.23 -5.47 27.08
N ASP A 636 -12.60 -5.85 25.86
CA ASP A 636 -12.17 -5.17 24.64
C ASP A 636 -12.76 -3.76 24.55
N THR A 637 -14.04 -3.62 24.89
CA THR A 637 -14.71 -2.31 24.94
C THR A 637 -14.09 -1.41 26.02
N TYR A 638 -13.80 -1.96 27.21
CA TYR A 638 -13.11 -1.22 28.27
C TYR A 638 -11.75 -0.72 27.80
N ASN A 639 -10.92 -1.60 27.24
CA ASN A 639 -9.57 -1.25 26.80
C ASN A 639 -9.58 -0.20 25.68
N THR A 640 -10.52 -0.32 24.74
CA THR A 640 -10.71 0.64 23.66
C THR A 640 -11.09 2.02 24.19
N LEU A 641 -12.15 2.10 25.01
CA LEU A 641 -12.58 3.36 25.60
C LEU A 641 -11.49 3.98 26.47
N LYS A 642 -10.81 3.18 27.30
CA LYS A 642 -9.74 3.65 28.21
C LYS A 642 -8.56 4.23 27.44
N THR A 643 -8.15 3.59 26.35
CA THR A 643 -7.06 4.07 25.49
C THR A 643 -7.38 5.43 24.88
N HIS A 644 -8.60 5.61 24.38
CA HIS A 644 -9.04 6.87 23.78
C HIS A 644 -9.22 7.99 24.81
N THR A 645 -9.79 7.67 25.98
CA THR A 645 -9.99 8.66 27.03
C THR A 645 -8.67 9.13 27.64
N ASP A 646 -7.70 8.22 27.81
CA ASP A 646 -6.35 8.56 28.28
C ASP A 646 -5.60 9.41 27.24
N SER A 647 -5.77 9.10 25.95
CA SER A 647 -5.24 9.93 24.85
C SER A 647 -5.83 11.34 24.88
N LEU A 648 -7.15 11.47 25.10
CA LEU A 648 -7.81 12.77 25.19
C LEU A 648 -7.37 13.57 26.43
N ILE A 649 -7.22 12.90 27.59
CA ILE A 649 -6.69 13.54 28.80
C ILE A 649 -5.27 14.06 28.54
N LYS A 650 -4.39 13.22 27.98
CA LYS A 650 -3.01 13.59 27.65
C LYS A 650 -2.93 14.75 26.66
N LYS A 651 -3.87 14.85 25.73
CA LYS A 651 -3.96 15.95 24.75
C LYS A 651 -4.34 17.29 25.39
N TRP A 652 -5.12 17.28 26.47
CA TRP A 652 -5.54 18.51 27.17
C TRP A 652 -4.63 18.93 28.32
N GLN A 653 -3.79 18.01 28.80
CA GLN A 653 -2.68 18.30 29.70
C GLN A 653 -1.51 18.89 28.92
#